data_AF-J3F1V2-F1
#
_entry.id   AF-J3F1V2-F1
#
_cell.length_a   1.000
_cell.length_b   1.000
_cell.length_c   1.000
_cell.angle_alpha   90.00
_cell.angle_beta   90.00
_cell.angle_gamma   90.00
#
_symmetry.space_group_name_H-M   'P 1'
#
loop_
_entity.id
_entity.type
_entity.pdbx_description
1 polymer ?
#
loop_
_entity_poly.entity_id
_entity_poly.type
_entity_poly.pdbx_seq_one_letter_code
_entity_poly.pdbx_strand_id
1 'polypeptide(L)'
;MHTTSQAPSPATTIAERLSGGEPYIITFGGQATPWRQTLADLVSLDQALADDVVTVDRAVAERLAPVATDLLTVTPRGSRLLNDEAAPVVPQHRTTADSADVSVPGILMAQHAALASLPAAGIDTTAHAPVGAIGHSQGVLGVSLLDAVRAGNGEGVIEVHAIARLIGAAATRATRRLDLGTVGESTPMLSVRGVTRSVLDSVLSRVPGSERISVGVTNGLQAHILSGRPADLERVVTALEAAAARSAKARKDRRRGGAVLAPVTEFLTTSVPFHTPLLAGAVDDVATWAAACGLDEKLARDLATAVLIDPVDWPGLVTGSLGTGSAAPVRTVLDLGPGNVLVRLTEGVVAGTGTTVVPAGTAKAIDDLDRAGAAPRPSVDRSRFAPRITRLPDGRLTLDTAFTRLTGRSAVLLAGMTPTTVDPAIVAAAANAGYWAELAGGGQTTPAVLTENLEGLEEALEPGRTAAFNAMFMDRYLWNLHLGTQRLLSKARAGGAPIDGITISAGIPELDEATALLERLHAEGFPYIAFKPGTVDQIRQVLAIARAVPDSPVIIQIEDGHAGGHHSWEDLDTMLLATYDAIRAVTNAVLVVGGGIGTPARAADYLTGRWAEAYGTAAAPVDGVMIGTAAMTCLEAKTNDDVKQLLVDTPGIPEDSGVEGGWVASGESIGGMTSGLSHLRADLYEIDNSSARASRLIQELAGDEAAMAARRQEMIEALAKTAKPYFGDVEEMTYLEWATRYAELCVAPHEGCSATRADWADEGWYDRFLDLLHRIEARLSQADHGEIPTLFADYDAVIDSDAALAALAERYPSAVSTLVEPVDAAWFVDLCRKHPKPVPFVPVVDADILRWWGTDSLWQSQDPRYTADQVRIIPGPVAVAGITTINEPVGELLGRFETAAVEALREAGTGEQEAAGRLGAAPAVADGALAAPVADAKELVQVTPHVLWNGHLTVNPATVLDDDAYNVVARPDVAEDAYDLDIRLDTHWDGTPGGEDIHAVRRLVVPLRLARAWDGAAPLVDPERISETMNDLLRATAGVGAVSITGDDVDHLPEVRPAQAGATDALGRPTTQPFGTIHGSFTLAGTLGHDHASVTADALPVDLSAAPFVPDALLGPCWPVVYAALGSVVEDGMPLIEGLLGAVHLDHTIDLHLTLHQLQKAAATTSPTINVTGWVAALEESSAGRVVDVRLELTDAGDGTLVALMRE
;
A
#
# COMPACT_ATOMS: atom_id res chain seq x y z
N MET A 1 -17.24 -30.56 1.77
CA MET A 1 -18.07 -30.43 3.00
C MET A 1 -17.31 -29.54 3.96
N HIS A 2 -17.54 -28.24 3.85
CA HIS A 2 -16.90 -27.22 4.68
C HIS A 2 -17.73 -27.03 5.94
N THR A 3 -17.19 -27.37 7.10
CA THR A 3 -17.73 -26.90 8.38
C THR A 3 -17.33 -25.44 8.50
N THR A 4 -18.25 -24.57 8.13
CA THR A 4 -18.25 -23.14 8.46
C THR A 4 -18.15 -23.02 9.98
N SER A 5 -16.97 -22.67 10.47
CA SER A 5 -16.77 -22.14 11.81
C SER A 5 -17.47 -20.78 11.87
N GLN A 6 -18.78 -20.80 12.15
CA GLN A 6 -19.53 -19.59 12.49
C GLN A 6 -18.81 -18.90 13.65
N ALA A 7 -18.52 -17.60 13.49
CA ALA A 7 -18.14 -16.78 14.63
C ALA A 7 -19.23 -16.94 15.72
N PRO A 8 -18.86 -17.17 16.99
CA PRO A 8 -19.83 -17.38 18.05
C PRO A 8 -20.77 -16.17 18.10
N SER A 9 -22.08 -16.43 18.10
CA SER A 9 -23.07 -15.36 18.25
C SER A 9 -22.80 -14.59 19.55
N PRO A 10 -23.09 -13.29 19.63
CA PRO A 10 -22.83 -12.48 20.83
C PRO A 10 -23.58 -12.92 22.10
N ALA A 11 -24.38 -14.00 22.04
CA ALA A 11 -25.16 -14.52 23.16
C ALA A 11 -24.54 -15.72 23.89
N THR A 12 -23.51 -16.41 23.35
CA THR A 12 -22.95 -17.63 23.99
C THR A 12 -21.79 -17.33 24.94
N THR A 13 -21.83 -17.85 26.17
CA THR A 13 -20.79 -17.64 27.20
C THR A 13 -19.55 -18.52 26.93
N ILE A 14 -18.41 -18.23 27.60
CA ILE A 14 -17.23 -19.10 27.48
C ILE A 14 -17.52 -20.48 28.07
N ALA A 15 -18.23 -20.53 29.21
CA ALA A 15 -18.64 -21.77 29.84
C ALA A 15 -19.49 -22.64 28.89
N GLU A 16 -20.47 -22.05 28.20
CA GLU A 16 -21.28 -22.74 27.21
C GLU A 16 -20.46 -23.28 26.03
N ARG A 17 -19.48 -22.50 25.55
CA ARG A 17 -18.58 -22.92 24.46
C ARG A 17 -17.73 -24.12 24.85
N LEU A 18 -17.08 -24.06 26.01
CA LEU A 18 -16.20 -25.14 26.49
C LEU A 18 -16.99 -26.40 26.85
N SER A 19 -18.13 -26.25 27.54
CA SER A 19 -19.04 -27.38 27.81
C SER A 19 -19.75 -27.88 26.56
N GLY A 20 -19.82 -27.08 25.50
CA GLY A 20 -20.28 -27.46 24.17
C GLY A 20 -19.29 -28.31 23.36
N GLY A 21 -18.10 -28.60 23.92
CA GLY A 21 -17.08 -29.44 23.29
C GLY A 21 -16.01 -28.66 22.51
N GLU A 22 -15.91 -27.35 22.67
CA GLU A 22 -14.79 -26.58 22.12
C GLU A 22 -13.46 -27.04 22.76
N PRO A 23 -12.46 -27.44 21.97
CA PRO A 23 -11.17 -27.87 22.51
C PRO A 23 -10.42 -26.69 23.14
N TYR A 24 -9.88 -26.92 24.33
CA TYR A 24 -9.11 -25.92 25.07
C TYR A 24 -7.96 -26.57 25.85
N ILE A 25 -6.94 -25.77 26.16
CA ILE A 25 -5.89 -26.13 27.12
C ILE A 25 -5.98 -25.28 28.38
N ILE A 26 -5.46 -25.80 29.49
CA ILE A 26 -5.37 -25.07 30.76
C ILE A 26 -3.92 -24.66 31.03
N THR A 27 -3.72 -23.41 31.48
CA THR A 27 -2.41 -22.91 31.91
C THR A 27 -2.41 -22.57 33.39
N PHE A 28 -1.31 -22.89 34.09
CA PHE A 28 -1.13 -22.56 35.51
C PHE A 28 0.04 -21.60 35.72
N GLY A 29 -0.21 -20.51 36.45
CA GLY A 29 0.75 -19.46 36.79
C GLY A 29 1.87 -19.84 37.75
N GLY A 30 2.98 -19.10 37.69
CA GLY A 30 4.15 -19.28 38.55
C GLY A 30 4.24 -18.31 39.73
N GLN A 31 5.48 -18.13 40.20
CA GLN A 31 5.86 -17.17 41.25
C GLN A 31 5.67 -15.71 40.83
N ALA A 32 5.76 -14.78 41.80
CA ALA A 32 5.56 -13.34 41.61
C ALA A 32 4.14 -12.95 41.12
N THR A 33 3.13 -13.71 41.54
CA THR A 33 1.70 -13.48 41.26
C THR A 33 0.94 -13.05 42.52
N PRO A 34 -0.19 -12.31 42.40
CA PRO A 34 -0.98 -11.80 43.54
C PRO A 34 -1.86 -12.89 44.20
N TRP A 35 -1.25 -14.00 44.60
CA TRP A 35 -1.94 -15.20 45.08
C TRP A 35 -2.74 -14.98 46.37
N ARG A 36 -2.25 -14.15 47.31
CA ARG A 36 -2.95 -13.87 48.57
C ARG A 36 -4.30 -13.22 48.34
N GLN A 37 -4.32 -12.22 47.45
CA GLN A 37 -5.54 -11.50 47.09
C GLN A 37 -6.49 -12.45 46.37
N THR A 38 -5.97 -13.20 45.40
CA THR A 38 -6.75 -14.19 44.63
C THR A 38 -7.43 -15.22 45.54
N LEU A 39 -6.67 -15.83 46.46
CA LEU A 39 -7.20 -16.79 47.41
C LEU A 39 -8.24 -16.16 48.33
N ALA A 40 -7.93 -14.99 48.92
CA ALA A 40 -8.84 -14.29 49.83
C ALA A 40 -10.16 -13.93 49.15
N ASP A 41 -10.12 -13.44 47.91
CA ASP A 41 -11.32 -13.09 47.16
C ASP A 41 -12.19 -14.32 46.89
N LEU A 42 -11.60 -15.42 46.44
CA LEU A 42 -12.33 -16.67 46.15
C LEU A 42 -12.97 -17.27 47.40
N VAL A 43 -12.21 -17.44 48.48
CA VAL A 43 -12.73 -18.05 49.72
C VAL A 43 -13.72 -17.15 50.46
N SER A 44 -13.64 -15.83 50.28
CA SER A 44 -14.61 -14.90 50.88
C SER A 44 -16.00 -14.97 50.24
N LEU A 45 -16.09 -15.51 49.02
CA LEU A 45 -17.33 -15.65 48.25
C LEU A 45 -17.99 -17.01 48.47
N ASP A 46 -17.23 -18.04 48.86
CA ASP A 46 -17.73 -19.40 49.06
C ASP A 46 -17.13 -20.04 50.33
N GLN A 47 -17.98 -20.26 51.34
CA GLN A 47 -17.58 -20.90 52.59
C GLN A 47 -17.24 -22.39 52.42
N ALA A 48 -17.89 -23.10 51.49
CA ALA A 48 -17.57 -24.51 51.24
C ALA A 48 -16.18 -24.65 50.62
N LEU A 49 -15.82 -23.74 49.71
CA LEU A 49 -14.46 -23.63 49.17
C LEU A 49 -13.43 -23.30 50.27
N ALA A 50 -13.77 -22.38 51.18
CA ALA A 50 -12.92 -22.05 52.32
C ALA A 50 -12.67 -23.27 53.23
N ASP A 51 -13.73 -24.02 53.55
CA ASP A 51 -13.65 -25.23 54.37
C ASP A 51 -12.82 -26.33 53.68
N ASP A 52 -12.92 -26.47 52.35
CA ASP A 52 -12.14 -27.41 51.56
C ASP A 52 -10.63 -27.12 51.62
N VAL A 53 -10.21 -25.90 51.30
CA VAL A 53 -8.78 -25.54 51.34
C VAL A 53 -8.19 -25.62 52.75
N VAL A 54 -8.98 -25.33 53.79
CA VAL A 54 -8.58 -25.49 55.20
C VAL A 54 -8.45 -26.96 55.58
N THR A 55 -9.31 -27.83 55.04
CA THR A 55 -9.27 -29.28 55.24
C THR A 55 -8.03 -29.88 54.59
N VAL A 56 -7.72 -29.50 53.35
CA VAL A 56 -6.50 -29.91 52.65
C VAL A 56 -5.26 -29.44 53.42
N ASP A 57 -5.19 -28.17 53.86
CA ASP A 57 -4.05 -27.69 54.66
C ASP A 57 -3.91 -28.44 56.01
N ARG A 58 -5.01 -28.91 56.61
CA ARG A 58 -4.96 -29.77 57.82
C ARG A 58 -4.33 -31.11 57.51
N ALA A 59 -4.81 -31.77 56.47
CA ALA A 59 -4.33 -33.08 56.07
C ALA A 59 -2.85 -33.02 55.65
N VAL A 60 -2.44 -31.97 54.95
CA VAL A 60 -1.02 -31.71 54.62
C VAL A 60 -0.18 -31.56 55.88
N ALA A 61 -0.65 -30.81 56.88
CA ALA A 61 0.06 -30.64 58.15
C ALA A 61 0.23 -31.96 58.92
N GLU A 62 -0.79 -32.81 58.92
CA GLU A 62 -0.75 -34.14 59.53
C GLU A 62 0.21 -35.07 58.76
N ARG A 63 0.16 -35.03 57.43
CA ARG A 63 1.03 -35.82 56.55
C ARG A 63 2.51 -35.46 56.70
N LEU A 64 2.80 -34.17 56.91
CA LEU A 64 4.16 -33.65 57.08
C LEU A 64 4.66 -33.67 58.54
N ALA A 65 3.86 -34.19 59.49
CA ALA A 65 4.26 -34.29 60.89
C ALA A 65 5.62 -34.98 61.14
N PRO A 66 6.02 -36.05 60.40
CA PRO A 66 7.32 -36.71 60.60
C PRO A 66 8.54 -35.80 60.39
N VAL A 67 8.41 -34.76 59.57
CA VAL A 67 9.49 -33.80 59.26
C VAL A 67 9.22 -32.40 59.81
N ALA A 68 8.20 -32.25 60.68
CA ALA A 68 7.78 -30.95 61.19
C ALA A 68 8.91 -30.21 61.92
N THR A 69 9.76 -30.92 62.66
CA THR A 69 10.93 -30.31 63.33
C THR A 69 11.93 -29.72 62.36
N ASP A 70 12.17 -30.37 61.21
CA ASP A 70 13.04 -29.84 60.16
C ASP A 70 12.40 -28.62 59.48
N LEU A 71 11.10 -28.71 59.15
CA LEU A 71 10.37 -27.60 58.51
C LEU A 71 10.28 -26.36 59.39
N LEU A 72 10.16 -26.51 60.71
CA LEU A 72 10.13 -25.39 61.67
C LEU A 72 11.44 -24.62 61.74
N THR A 73 12.58 -25.22 61.33
CA THR A 73 13.86 -24.47 61.22
C THR A 73 13.85 -23.44 60.10
N VAL A 74 12.94 -23.59 59.13
CA VAL A 74 12.79 -22.71 57.96
C VAL A 74 11.55 -21.82 58.11
N THR A 75 10.47 -22.40 58.63
CA THR A 75 9.11 -21.88 58.63
C THR A 75 8.63 -21.65 60.08
N PRO A 76 8.96 -20.52 60.74
CA PRO A 76 8.75 -20.33 62.19
C PRO A 76 7.28 -20.15 62.61
N ARG A 77 6.33 -20.27 61.68
CA ARG A 77 4.89 -19.97 61.82
C ARG A 77 4.01 -21.18 62.14
N GLY A 78 4.59 -22.38 62.27
CA GLY A 78 3.88 -23.61 62.65
C GLY A 78 3.64 -24.58 61.49
N SER A 79 2.96 -25.69 61.79
CA SER A 79 2.68 -26.80 60.84
C SER A 79 1.52 -26.53 59.89
N ARG A 80 0.86 -25.36 59.93
CA ARG A 80 -0.25 -24.98 59.05
C ARG A 80 0.12 -23.80 58.14
N LEU A 81 -0.39 -23.75 56.92
CA LEU A 81 -0.25 -22.60 56.01
C LEU A 81 -1.38 -21.59 56.21
N LEU A 82 -2.60 -22.08 56.42
CA LEU A 82 -3.83 -21.31 56.58
C LEU A 82 -4.36 -21.41 58.02
N ASN A 83 -5.05 -20.38 58.49
CA ASN A 83 -5.87 -20.46 59.71
C ASN A 83 -7.24 -21.10 59.41
N ASP A 84 -8.09 -21.26 60.41
CA ASP A 84 -9.43 -21.85 60.23
C ASP A 84 -10.40 -20.95 59.43
N GLU A 85 -10.01 -19.71 59.11
CA GLU A 85 -10.75 -18.77 58.26
C GLU A 85 -10.22 -18.77 56.81
N ALA A 86 -9.45 -19.80 56.42
CA ALA A 86 -8.77 -19.92 55.13
C ALA A 86 -7.78 -18.78 54.80
N ALA A 87 -7.41 -17.96 55.79
CA ALA A 87 -6.45 -16.88 55.63
C ALA A 87 -5.03 -17.38 55.88
N PRO A 88 -4.03 -16.98 55.07
CA PRO A 88 -2.65 -17.41 55.29
C PRO A 88 -2.08 -16.92 56.63
N VAL A 89 -1.41 -17.80 57.35
CA VAL A 89 -0.74 -17.47 58.62
C VAL A 89 0.46 -16.55 58.35
N VAL A 90 0.40 -15.32 58.86
CA VAL A 90 1.36 -14.23 58.58
C VAL A 90 2.48 -14.18 59.63
N PRO A 91 3.77 -14.02 59.25
CA PRO A 91 4.86 -13.71 60.18
C PRO A 91 4.74 -12.31 60.80
N GLN A 92 5.28 -12.08 62.00
CA GLN A 92 5.26 -10.78 62.69
C GLN A 92 6.06 -9.66 62.00
N HIS A 93 6.86 -9.95 60.97
CA HIS A 93 7.60 -8.96 60.19
C HIS A 93 7.21 -9.02 58.73
N ARG A 94 6.64 -7.93 58.21
CA ARG A 94 6.30 -7.77 56.79
C ARG A 94 7.55 -7.39 56.01
N THR A 95 8.03 -8.29 55.15
CA THR A 95 8.91 -7.95 54.03
C THR A 95 8.06 -7.62 52.79
N THR A 96 8.66 -7.02 51.76
CA THR A 96 7.98 -6.67 50.50
C THR A 96 7.58 -7.89 49.66
N ALA A 97 8.21 -9.05 49.88
CA ALA A 97 7.88 -10.32 49.24
C ALA A 97 7.76 -11.45 50.27
N ASP A 98 6.90 -12.44 49.98
CA ASP A 98 6.80 -13.67 50.73
C ASP A 98 8.00 -14.59 50.45
N SER A 99 8.51 -15.26 51.48
CA SER A 99 9.50 -16.31 51.30
C SER A 99 8.90 -17.53 50.60
N ALA A 100 9.72 -18.29 49.86
CA ALA A 100 9.25 -19.42 49.05
C ALA A 100 8.54 -20.52 49.84
N ASP A 101 8.86 -20.70 51.13
CA ASP A 101 8.12 -21.60 52.04
C ASP A 101 6.66 -21.18 52.26
N VAL A 102 6.30 -19.94 51.90
CA VAL A 102 4.94 -19.41 51.93
C VAL A 102 4.35 -19.34 50.54
N SER A 103 5.07 -18.73 49.59
CA SER A 103 4.50 -18.42 48.28
C SER A 103 4.28 -19.66 47.43
N VAL A 104 5.19 -20.65 47.45
CA VAL A 104 5.04 -21.88 46.64
C VAL A 104 3.74 -22.62 46.97
N PRO A 105 3.50 -23.04 48.22
CA PRO A 105 2.24 -23.71 48.56
C PRO A 105 1.04 -22.74 48.54
N GLY A 106 1.24 -21.44 48.80
CA GLY A 106 0.17 -20.44 48.77
C GLY A 106 -0.42 -20.21 47.37
N ILE A 107 0.43 -20.12 46.35
CA ILE A 107 -0.01 -20.02 44.96
C ILE A 107 -0.75 -21.27 44.52
N LEU A 108 -0.27 -22.47 44.91
CA LEU A 108 -0.98 -23.72 44.63
C LEU A 108 -2.35 -23.76 45.32
N MET A 109 -2.49 -23.22 46.53
CA MET A 109 -3.80 -23.08 47.19
C MET A 109 -4.73 -22.12 46.44
N ALA A 110 -4.21 -21.01 45.92
CA ALA A 110 -5.00 -20.10 45.09
C ALA A 110 -5.45 -20.78 43.77
N GLN A 111 -4.56 -21.55 43.13
CA GLN A 111 -4.89 -22.34 41.93
C GLN A 111 -5.91 -23.43 42.23
N HIS A 112 -5.80 -24.09 43.37
CA HIS A 112 -6.79 -25.08 43.83
C HIS A 112 -8.16 -24.43 44.01
N ALA A 113 -8.21 -23.26 44.68
CA ALA A 113 -9.44 -22.52 44.87
C ALA A 113 -10.08 -22.12 43.53
N ALA A 114 -9.28 -21.64 42.58
CA ALA A 114 -9.75 -21.30 41.24
C ALA A 114 -10.29 -22.53 40.48
N LEU A 115 -9.56 -23.64 40.49
CA LEU A 115 -9.95 -24.90 39.86
C LEU A 115 -11.26 -25.46 40.45
N ALA A 116 -11.39 -25.44 41.77
CA ALA A 116 -12.59 -25.91 42.48
C ALA A 116 -13.81 -25.00 42.27
N SER A 117 -13.61 -23.74 41.85
CA SER A 117 -14.69 -22.79 41.54
C SER A 117 -15.25 -22.95 40.12
N LEU A 118 -14.49 -23.54 39.18
CA LEU A 118 -14.89 -23.68 37.77
C LEU A 118 -16.25 -24.39 37.56
N PRO A 119 -16.59 -25.47 38.28
CA PRO A 119 -17.88 -26.15 38.09
C PRO A 119 -19.08 -25.26 38.37
N ALA A 120 -18.98 -24.34 39.34
CA ALA A 120 -20.04 -23.38 39.65
C ALA A 120 -20.22 -22.33 38.54
N ALA A 121 -19.15 -22.04 37.79
CA ALA A 121 -19.17 -21.20 36.60
C ALA A 121 -19.49 -21.97 35.31
N GLY A 122 -19.98 -23.22 35.41
CA GLY A 122 -20.41 -24.02 34.27
C GLY A 122 -19.30 -24.75 33.50
N ILE A 123 -18.09 -24.84 34.08
CA ILE A 123 -16.96 -25.59 33.49
C ILE A 123 -16.57 -26.75 34.41
N ASP A 124 -16.97 -27.96 34.03
CA ASP A 124 -16.55 -29.20 34.70
C ASP A 124 -15.42 -29.87 33.91
N THR A 125 -14.18 -29.78 34.42
CA THR A 125 -12.97 -30.34 33.79
C THR A 125 -12.91 -31.87 33.80
N THR A 126 -13.84 -32.54 34.50
CA THR A 126 -13.99 -34.00 34.49
C THR A 126 -14.98 -34.45 33.42
N ALA A 127 -16.10 -33.74 33.26
CA ALA A 127 -17.09 -34.01 32.22
C ALA A 127 -16.61 -33.56 30.83
N HIS A 128 -15.98 -32.39 30.75
CA HIS A 128 -15.39 -31.82 29.54
C HIS A 128 -13.91 -31.60 29.77
N ALA A 129 -13.11 -32.62 29.45
CA ALA A 129 -11.67 -32.60 29.70
C ALA A 129 -10.95 -31.59 28.78
N PRO A 130 -9.98 -30.81 29.31
CA PRO A 130 -9.08 -30.05 28.46
C PRO A 130 -8.23 -31.02 27.62
N VAL A 131 -7.82 -30.57 26.43
CA VAL A 131 -6.93 -31.32 25.52
C VAL A 131 -5.55 -31.53 26.15
N GLY A 132 -5.12 -30.57 26.98
CA GLY A 132 -3.89 -30.62 27.74
C GLY A 132 -3.82 -29.54 28.81
N ALA A 133 -2.84 -29.66 29.70
CA ALA A 133 -2.54 -28.64 30.69
C ALA A 133 -1.03 -28.43 30.81
N ILE A 134 -0.60 -27.18 30.95
CA ILE A 134 0.81 -26.81 31.09
C ILE A 134 1.00 -25.81 32.24
N GLY A 135 2.18 -25.86 32.84
CA GLY A 135 2.53 -25.05 34.01
C GLY A 135 3.72 -24.13 33.73
N HIS A 136 3.57 -22.85 34.05
CA HIS A 136 4.67 -21.88 34.01
C HIS A 136 5.44 -21.92 35.32
N SER A 137 6.75 -22.20 35.26
CA SER A 137 7.59 -22.33 36.46
C SER A 137 6.96 -23.33 37.45
N GLN A 138 6.61 -22.91 38.66
CA GLN A 138 5.94 -23.76 39.64
C GLN A 138 4.51 -24.19 39.27
N GLY A 139 3.90 -23.62 38.23
CA GLY A 139 2.57 -24.01 37.74
C GLY A 139 2.47 -25.49 37.36
N VAL A 140 3.60 -26.19 37.18
CA VAL A 140 3.63 -27.65 37.00
C VAL A 140 2.98 -28.40 38.18
N LEU A 141 3.02 -27.82 39.37
CA LEU A 141 2.28 -28.33 40.55
C LEU A 141 0.77 -28.22 40.35
N GLY A 142 0.30 -27.15 39.69
CA GLY A 142 -1.10 -26.97 39.31
C GLY A 142 -1.56 -28.00 38.26
N VAL A 143 -0.68 -28.38 37.33
CA VAL A 143 -0.95 -29.48 36.37
C VAL A 143 -1.14 -30.80 37.12
N SER A 144 -0.22 -31.16 38.02
CA SER A 144 -0.38 -32.38 38.83
C SER A 144 -1.60 -32.34 39.75
N LEU A 145 -1.97 -31.16 40.25
CA LEU A 145 -3.21 -30.96 41.01
C LEU A 145 -4.45 -31.22 40.14
N LEU A 146 -4.50 -30.69 38.92
CA LEU A 146 -5.58 -30.95 37.97
C LEU A 146 -5.73 -32.45 37.69
N ASP A 147 -4.62 -33.16 37.47
CA ASP A 147 -4.65 -34.61 37.24
C ASP A 147 -5.21 -35.37 38.46
N ALA A 148 -4.83 -34.98 39.68
CA ALA A 148 -5.35 -35.59 40.91
C ALA A 148 -6.86 -35.33 41.09
N VAL A 149 -7.32 -34.10 40.84
CA VAL A 149 -8.74 -33.72 40.90
C VAL A 149 -9.55 -34.50 39.86
N ARG A 150 -9.06 -34.58 38.61
CA ARG A 150 -9.74 -35.31 37.53
C ARG A 150 -9.81 -36.81 37.76
N ALA A 151 -8.82 -37.38 38.44
CA ALA A 151 -8.83 -38.78 38.86
C ALA A 151 -9.76 -39.06 40.06
N GLY A 152 -10.36 -38.03 40.68
CA GLY A 152 -11.12 -38.16 41.93
C GLY A 152 -10.25 -38.62 43.11
N ASN A 153 -8.94 -38.36 43.07
CA ASN A 153 -7.97 -38.85 44.03
C ASN A 153 -7.66 -37.79 45.10
N GLY A 154 -8.47 -37.75 46.16
CA GLY A 154 -8.29 -36.80 47.29
C GLY A 154 -6.93 -36.94 48.00
N GLU A 155 -6.38 -38.15 48.11
CA GLU A 155 -5.03 -38.37 48.66
C GLU A 155 -3.95 -37.78 47.76
N GLY A 156 -4.13 -37.87 46.43
CA GLY A 156 -3.25 -37.23 45.45
C GLY A 156 -3.24 -35.71 45.56
N VAL A 157 -4.41 -35.08 45.82
CA VAL A 157 -4.50 -33.63 46.06
C VAL A 157 -3.68 -33.24 47.30
N ILE A 158 -3.81 -33.98 48.40
CA ILE A 158 -3.05 -33.76 49.64
C ILE A 158 -1.54 -33.95 49.38
N GLU A 159 -1.15 -34.98 48.62
CA GLU A 159 0.24 -35.27 48.29
C GLU A 159 0.91 -34.14 47.48
N VAL A 160 0.26 -33.62 46.44
CA VAL A 160 0.80 -32.51 45.63
C VAL A 160 1.00 -31.24 46.49
N HIS A 161 0.03 -30.90 47.35
CA HIS A 161 0.18 -29.78 48.29
C HIS A 161 1.27 -30.00 49.33
N ALA A 162 1.44 -31.23 49.82
CA ALA A 162 2.53 -31.59 50.73
C ALA A 162 3.89 -31.42 50.05
N ILE A 163 4.04 -31.91 48.81
CA ILE A 163 5.26 -31.74 48.00
C ILE A 163 5.56 -30.26 47.77
N ALA A 164 4.57 -29.44 47.39
CA ALA A 164 4.75 -28.00 47.20
C ALA A 164 5.30 -27.30 48.46
N ARG A 165 4.84 -27.72 49.63
CA ARG A 165 5.34 -27.20 50.92
C ARG A 165 6.76 -27.63 51.23
N LEU A 166 7.13 -28.87 50.90
CA LEU A 166 8.51 -29.35 51.00
C LEU A 166 9.43 -28.58 50.04
N ILE A 167 9.03 -28.35 48.79
CA ILE A 167 9.78 -27.60 47.78
C ILE A 167 10.08 -26.18 48.28
N GLY A 168 9.05 -25.45 48.73
CA GLY A 168 9.22 -24.09 49.25
C GLY A 168 10.17 -24.00 50.44
N ALA A 169 10.07 -24.95 51.39
CA ALA A 169 10.94 -25.02 52.55
C ALA A 169 12.39 -25.39 52.18
N ALA A 170 12.59 -26.39 51.33
CA ALA A 170 13.92 -26.83 50.90
C ALA A 170 14.64 -25.73 50.11
N ALA A 171 13.92 -25.06 49.20
CA ALA A 171 14.46 -23.96 48.41
C ALA A 171 14.86 -22.76 49.27
N THR A 172 14.02 -22.39 50.26
CA THR A 172 14.34 -21.34 51.23
C THR A 172 15.58 -21.69 52.06
N ARG A 173 15.68 -22.95 52.51
CA ARG A 173 16.83 -23.45 53.28
C ARG A 173 18.12 -23.43 52.46
N ALA A 174 18.09 -23.95 51.24
CA ALA A 174 19.24 -24.00 50.35
C ALA A 174 19.73 -22.60 49.97
N THR A 175 18.82 -21.69 49.64
CA THR A 175 19.14 -20.29 49.33
C THR A 175 19.89 -19.61 50.48
N ARG A 176 19.42 -19.79 51.73
CA ARG A 176 20.11 -19.25 52.91
C ARG A 176 21.48 -19.90 53.13
N ARG A 177 21.61 -21.21 52.94
CA ARG A 177 22.89 -21.93 53.09
C ARG A 177 23.94 -21.53 52.06
N LEU A 178 23.51 -21.18 50.85
CA LEU A 178 24.37 -20.81 49.73
C LEU A 178 24.64 -19.30 49.64
N ASP A 179 24.09 -18.51 50.56
CA ASP A 179 24.18 -17.05 50.56
C ASP A 179 23.68 -16.43 49.24
N LEU A 180 22.53 -16.91 48.77
CA LEU A 180 21.85 -16.47 47.54
C LEU A 180 20.66 -15.54 47.84
N GLY A 181 20.50 -15.10 49.09
CA GLY A 181 19.37 -14.27 49.51
C GLY A 181 19.42 -12.85 48.94
N THR A 182 18.29 -12.14 49.04
CA THR A 182 18.14 -10.74 48.63
C THR A 182 19.15 -9.82 49.33
N VAL A 183 19.75 -8.90 48.57
CA VAL A 183 20.66 -7.86 49.09
C VAL A 183 20.10 -6.50 48.68
N GLY A 184 19.59 -5.73 49.65
CA GLY A 184 18.90 -4.47 49.35
C GLY A 184 17.64 -4.71 48.51
N GLU A 185 17.57 -4.09 47.33
CA GLU A 185 16.49 -4.29 46.35
C GLU A 185 16.78 -5.42 45.35
N SER A 186 18.02 -5.91 45.29
CA SER A 186 18.45 -6.93 44.34
C SER A 186 18.09 -8.33 44.84
N THR A 187 17.19 -8.99 44.11
CA THR A 187 16.72 -10.35 44.38
C THR A 187 17.49 -11.38 43.54
N PRO A 188 17.42 -12.68 43.89
CA PRO A 188 18.13 -13.73 43.15
C PRO A 188 17.54 -14.07 41.76
N MET A 189 16.54 -13.32 41.29
CA MET A 189 15.97 -13.48 39.96
C MET A 189 15.77 -12.12 39.27
N LEU A 190 16.24 -12.00 38.03
CA LEU A 190 16.18 -10.78 37.23
C LEU A 190 15.40 -11.05 35.94
N SER A 191 14.30 -10.31 35.72
CA SER A 191 13.64 -10.24 34.42
C SER A 191 14.42 -9.33 33.49
N VAL A 192 14.69 -9.81 32.27
CA VAL A 192 15.32 -9.06 31.18
C VAL A 192 14.39 -9.10 29.97
N ARG A 193 13.86 -7.94 29.59
CA ARG A 193 12.95 -7.76 28.44
C ARG A 193 13.58 -6.87 27.36
N GLY A 194 13.14 -6.99 26.12
CA GLY A 194 13.63 -6.19 24.98
C GLY A 194 14.99 -6.65 24.43
N VAL A 195 15.41 -7.89 24.75
CA VAL A 195 16.71 -8.44 24.35
C VAL A 195 16.52 -9.87 23.86
N THR A 196 16.91 -10.16 22.62
CA THR A 196 16.89 -11.53 22.09
C THR A 196 17.88 -12.42 22.83
N ARG A 197 17.66 -13.74 22.77
CA ARG A 197 18.55 -14.70 23.43
C ARG A 197 20.00 -14.59 22.96
N SER A 198 20.23 -14.41 21.66
CA SER A 198 21.57 -14.25 21.09
C SER A 198 22.30 -13.00 21.61
N VAL A 199 21.60 -11.87 21.71
CA VAL A 199 22.17 -10.63 22.26
C VAL A 199 22.44 -10.78 23.76
N LEU A 200 21.53 -11.42 24.51
CA LEU A 200 21.70 -11.67 25.93
C LEU A 200 22.92 -12.55 26.20
N ASP A 201 23.07 -13.67 25.48
CA ASP A 201 24.21 -14.58 25.61
C ASP A 201 25.53 -13.88 25.25
N SER A 202 25.54 -13.03 24.21
CA SER A 202 26.69 -12.20 23.85
C SER A 202 27.09 -11.23 24.97
N VAL A 203 26.11 -10.60 25.64
CA VAL A 203 26.37 -9.74 26.81
C VAL A 203 26.89 -10.56 27.99
N LEU A 204 26.24 -11.69 28.31
CA LEU A 204 26.63 -12.58 29.41
C LEU A 204 28.05 -13.12 29.25
N SER A 205 28.49 -13.43 28.02
CA SER A 205 29.86 -13.89 27.75
C SER A 205 30.95 -12.89 28.16
N ARG A 206 30.60 -11.61 28.31
CA ARG A 206 31.51 -10.52 28.69
C ARG A 206 31.40 -10.14 30.16
N VAL A 207 30.43 -10.70 30.90
CA VAL A 207 30.23 -10.45 32.34
C VAL A 207 31.08 -11.43 33.16
N PRO A 208 32.02 -10.97 33.99
CA PRO A 208 32.81 -11.86 34.84
C PRO A 208 31.93 -12.59 35.85
N GLY A 209 31.94 -13.92 35.83
CA GLY A 209 31.13 -14.74 36.72
C GLY A 209 29.82 -15.25 36.12
N SER A 210 29.57 -15.01 34.83
CA SER A 210 28.33 -15.40 34.15
C SER A 210 28.10 -16.91 34.10
N GLU A 211 29.13 -17.74 34.27
CA GLU A 211 29.02 -19.20 34.40
C GLU A 211 28.18 -19.65 35.60
N ARG A 212 27.97 -18.76 36.59
CA ARG A 212 27.16 -18.99 37.79
C ARG A 212 25.72 -18.48 37.65
N ILE A 213 25.36 -17.91 36.50
CA ILE A 213 24.02 -17.40 36.18
C ILE A 213 23.32 -18.40 35.26
N SER A 214 22.06 -18.70 35.56
CA SER A 214 21.22 -19.56 34.72
C SER A 214 20.15 -18.72 34.02
N VAL A 215 19.94 -18.93 32.72
CA VAL A 215 18.72 -18.46 32.04
C VAL A 215 17.62 -19.45 32.39
N GLY A 216 16.96 -19.22 33.51
CA GLY A 216 16.04 -20.18 34.13
C GLY A 216 14.68 -20.24 33.43
N VAL A 217 14.18 -19.11 32.92
CA VAL A 217 12.89 -19.04 32.23
C VAL A 217 13.00 -18.19 30.97
N THR A 218 12.48 -18.69 29.87
CA THR A 218 12.25 -17.95 28.63
C THR A 218 10.75 -17.73 28.50
N ASN A 219 10.31 -16.49 28.71
CA ASN A 219 8.89 -16.09 28.64
C ASN A 219 8.45 -15.71 27.22
N GLY A 220 9.41 -15.45 26.33
CA GLY A 220 9.21 -15.00 24.96
C GLY A 220 10.56 -14.82 24.27
N LEU A 221 10.55 -14.51 22.97
CA LEU A 221 11.79 -14.35 22.20
C LEU A 221 12.75 -13.29 22.79
N GLN A 222 12.16 -12.21 23.31
CA GLN A 222 12.87 -11.08 23.90
C GLN A 222 12.63 -10.92 25.41
N ALA A 223 12.13 -11.95 26.09
CA ALA A 223 11.77 -11.89 27.50
C ALA A 223 12.33 -13.11 28.24
N HIS A 224 13.36 -12.87 29.06
CA HIS A 224 14.13 -13.90 29.75
C HIS A 224 14.15 -13.61 31.26
N ILE A 225 14.31 -14.65 32.08
CA ILE A 225 14.55 -14.54 33.51
C ILE A 225 15.87 -15.21 33.83
N LEU A 226 16.75 -14.44 34.45
CA LEU A 226 18.05 -14.89 34.93
C LEU A 226 17.97 -15.22 36.41
N SER A 227 18.57 -16.33 36.81
CA SER A 227 18.64 -16.80 38.20
C SER A 227 20.09 -16.90 38.64
N GLY A 228 20.41 -16.38 39.81
CA GLY A 228 21.78 -16.39 40.32
C GLY A 228 21.97 -15.58 41.60
N ARG A 229 23.22 -15.26 41.93
CA ARG A 229 23.54 -14.35 43.04
C ARG A 229 23.15 -12.92 42.66
N PRO A 230 22.50 -12.14 43.56
CA PRO A 230 22.12 -10.76 43.26
C PRO A 230 23.28 -9.89 42.73
N ALA A 231 24.47 -10.00 43.33
CA ALA A 231 25.66 -9.26 42.90
C ALA A 231 26.16 -9.64 41.49
N ASP A 232 25.96 -10.88 41.05
CA ASP A 232 26.29 -11.29 39.69
C ASP A 232 25.23 -10.76 38.69
N LEU A 233 23.95 -10.72 39.09
CA LEU A 233 22.84 -10.16 38.29
C LEU A 233 22.95 -8.64 38.11
N GLU A 234 23.36 -7.88 39.13
CA GLU A 234 23.63 -6.43 39.02
C GLU A 234 24.70 -6.10 37.97
N ARG A 235 25.70 -6.97 37.81
CA ARG A 235 26.73 -6.82 36.77
C ARG A 235 26.13 -7.02 35.38
N VAL A 236 25.15 -7.91 35.23
CA VAL A 236 24.42 -8.10 33.98
C VAL A 236 23.60 -6.86 33.64
N VAL A 237 22.90 -6.27 34.62
CA VAL A 237 22.17 -5.00 34.43
C VAL A 237 23.11 -3.91 33.91
N THR A 238 24.25 -3.71 34.59
CA THR A 238 25.26 -2.70 34.18
C THR A 238 25.78 -2.97 32.76
N ALA A 239 26.02 -4.23 32.40
CA ALA A 239 26.50 -4.60 31.07
C ALA A 239 25.45 -4.36 29.97
N LEU A 240 24.17 -4.63 30.26
CA LEU A 240 23.04 -4.37 29.37
C LEU A 240 22.83 -2.86 29.17
N GLU A 241 22.86 -2.06 30.24
CA GLU A 241 22.79 -0.59 30.15
C GLU A 241 23.93 -0.02 29.30
N ALA A 242 25.15 -0.52 29.50
CA ALA A 242 26.30 -0.12 28.69
C ALA A 242 26.14 -0.52 27.21
N ALA A 243 25.54 -1.67 26.92
CA ALA A 243 25.23 -2.11 25.56
C ALA A 243 24.14 -1.25 24.91
N ALA A 244 23.08 -0.92 25.65
CA ALA A 244 22.01 -0.03 25.22
C ALA A 244 22.53 1.36 24.89
N ALA A 245 23.36 1.94 25.75
CA ALA A 245 24.00 3.23 25.51
C ALA A 245 24.87 3.25 24.26
N ARG A 246 25.62 2.16 23.99
CA ARG A 246 26.40 2.01 22.74
C ARG A 246 25.50 1.93 21.51
N SER A 247 24.41 1.15 21.58
CA SER A 247 23.44 1.01 20.48
C SER A 247 22.74 2.34 20.18
N ALA A 248 22.25 3.04 21.21
CA ALA A 248 21.61 4.36 21.07
C ALA A 248 22.57 5.41 20.50
N LYS A 249 23.84 5.41 20.94
CA LYS A 249 24.87 6.27 20.36
C LYS A 249 25.13 5.94 18.89
N ALA A 250 25.25 4.67 18.52
CA ALA A 250 25.45 4.27 17.13
C ALA A 250 24.27 4.68 16.23
N ARG A 251 23.03 4.59 16.72
CA ARG A 251 21.83 5.08 16.00
C ARG A 251 21.87 6.60 15.80
N LYS A 252 22.17 7.35 16.87
CA LYS A 252 22.29 8.82 16.82
C LYS A 252 23.41 9.27 15.88
N ASP A 253 24.52 8.56 15.89
CA ASP A 253 25.69 8.82 15.05
C ASP A 253 25.52 8.24 13.62
N ARG A 254 24.32 7.76 13.23
CA ARG A 254 24.00 7.20 11.90
C ARG A 254 24.94 6.06 11.45
N ARG A 255 25.32 5.21 12.41
CA ARG A 255 26.15 4.02 12.19
C ARG A 255 25.37 2.71 12.15
N ARG A 256 24.11 2.74 12.56
CA ARG A 256 23.16 1.63 12.44
C ARG A 256 21.76 2.18 12.16
N GLY A 257 20.99 1.46 11.36
CA GLY A 257 19.54 1.61 11.31
C GLY A 257 18.82 0.63 12.22
N GLY A 258 17.50 0.57 12.07
CA GLY A 258 16.60 -0.29 12.82
C GLY A 258 16.47 0.05 14.30
N ALA A 259 15.88 -0.87 15.06
CA ALA A 259 15.64 -0.69 16.49
C ALA A 259 16.95 -0.56 17.29
N VAL A 260 16.93 0.33 18.29
CA VAL A 260 17.98 0.41 19.31
C VAL A 260 17.77 -0.65 20.38
N LEU A 261 18.89 -1.16 20.94
CA LEU A 261 18.81 -2.03 22.10
C LEU A 261 18.26 -1.25 23.30
N ALA A 262 17.06 -1.59 23.74
CA ALA A 262 16.35 -0.94 24.85
C ALA A 262 15.95 -1.98 25.91
N PRO A 263 16.92 -2.52 26.68
CA PRO A 263 16.66 -3.56 27.66
C PRO A 263 15.86 -2.98 28.83
N VAL A 264 14.84 -3.71 29.27
CA VAL A 264 14.12 -3.44 30.52
C VAL A 264 14.47 -4.52 31.50
N THR A 265 15.17 -4.15 32.57
CA THR A 265 15.62 -5.06 33.62
C THR A 265 14.88 -4.81 34.92
N GLU A 266 14.32 -5.85 35.52
CA GLU A 266 13.52 -5.75 36.75
C GLU A 266 13.80 -6.94 37.67
N PHE A 267 14.23 -6.68 38.90
CA PHE A 267 14.39 -7.73 39.90
C PHE A 267 13.02 -8.24 40.34
N LEU A 268 12.79 -9.55 40.18
CA LEU A 268 11.52 -10.16 40.53
C LEU A 268 11.41 -10.26 42.04
N THR A 269 10.22 -10.03 42.59
CA THR A 269 9.94 -10.13 44.04
C THR A 269 9.89 -11.59 44.51
N THR A 270 10.99 -12.31 44.36
CA THR A 270 11.16 -13.71 44.78
C THR A 270 12.39 -13.83 45.68
N SER A 271 12.33 -14.73 46.66
CA SER A 271 13.41 -14.91 47.64
C SER A 271 14.38 -16.05 47.28
N VAL A 272 14.20 -16.70 46.13
CA VAL A 272 14.90 -17.93 45.71
C VAL A 272 15.26 -17.83 44.22
N PRO A 273 16.46 -18.24 43.79
CA PRO A 273 16.82 -18.35 42.39
C PRO A 273 16.21 -19.63 41.79
N PHE A 274 14.94 -19.63 41.39
CA PHE A 274 14.33 -20.81 40.77
C PHE A 274 14.98 -21.16 39.42
N HIS A 275 14.82 -22.40 38.94
CA HIS A 275 15.35 -22.88 37.66
C HIS A 275 16.88 -22.70 37.53
N THR A 276 17.61 -23.19 38.54
CA THR A 276 19.08 -23.15 38.56
C THR A 276 19.68 -24.44 39.12
N PRO A 277 20.79 -24.93 38.56
CA PRO A 277 21.54 -26.05 39.12
C PRO A 277 22.05 -25.79 40.56
N LEU A 278 22.12 -24.53 41.01
CA LEU A 278 22.54 -24.20 42.38
C LEU A 278 21.60 -24.81 43.44
N LEU A 279 20.36 -25.15 43.09
CA LEU A 279 19.37 -25.71 44.01
C LEU A 279 19.31 -27.25 43.99
N ALA A 280 20.28 -27.95 43.39
CA ALA A 280 20.32 -29.41 43.37
C ALA A 280 20.17 -30.06 44.77
N GLY A 281 20.84 -29.50 45.77
CA GLY A 281 20.72 -29.99 47.15
C GLY A 281 19.32 -29.81 47.77
N ALA A 282 18.52 -28.85 47.28
CA ALA A 282 17.14 -28.70 47.72
C ALA A 282 16.23 -29.82 47.17
N VAL A 283 16.50 -30.32 45.96
CA VAL A 283 15.76 -31.48 45.41
C VAL A 283 16.01 -32.74 46.25
N ASP A 284 17.27 -32.97 46.67
CA ASP A 284 17.60 -34.09 47.54
C ASP A 284 16.95 -33.97 48.93
N ASP A 285 16.88 -32.74 49.46
CA ASP A 285 16.16 -32.45 50.70
C ASP A 285 14.66 -32.78 50.55
N VAL A 286 14.02 -32.39 49.44
CA VAL A 286 12.60 -32.69 49.16
C VAL A 286 12.36 -34.19 49.08
N ALA A 287 13.17 -34.93 48.33
CA ALA A 287 13.02 -36.39 48.19
C ALA A 287 13.18 -37.10 49.54
N THR A 288 14.17 -36.69 50.34
CA THR A 288 14.40 -37.24 51.69
C THR A 288 13.21 -36.99 52.61
N TRP A 289 12.66 -35.76 52.60
CA TRP A 289 11.50 -35.42 53.40
C TRP A 289 10.22 -36.11 52.93
N ALA A 290 10.03 -36.25 51.61
CA ALA A 290 8.90 -36.95 51.02
C ALA A 290 8.89 -38.42 51.45
N ALA A 291 10.02 -39.11 51.35
CA ALA A 291 10.18 -40.48 51.81
C ALA A 291 9.88 -40.64 53.31
N ALA A 292 10.38 -39.73 54.15
CA ALA A 292 10.12 -39.74 55.59
C ALA A 292 8.63 -39.50 55.94
N CYS A 293 7.90 -38.78 55.10
CA CYS A 293 6.47 -38.55 55.24
C CYS A 293 5.62 -39.65 54.60
N GLY A 294 6.22 -40.61 53.89
CA GLY A 294 5.53 -41.67 53.14
C GLY A 294 4.83 -41.18 51.87
N LEU A 295 5.29 -40.08 51.27
CA LEU A 295 4.86 -39.57 49.96
C LEU A 295 5.62 -40.29 48.84
N ASP A 296 5.11 -40.24 47.61
CA ASP A 296 5.82 -40.73 46.41
C ASP A 296 7.12 -39.93 46.20
N GLU A 297 8.25 -40.57 46.51
CA GLU A 297 9.59 -39.98 46.38
C GLU A 297 9.91 -39.59 44.93
N LYS A 298 9.48 -40.39 43.95
CA LYS A 298 9.74 -40.12 42.54
C LYS A 298 8.96 -38.89 42.10
N LEU A 299 7.66 -38.82 42.40
CA LEU A 299 6.84 -37.65 42.09
C LEU A 299 7.40 -36.39 42.76
N ALA A 300 7.78 -36.48 44.03
CA ALA A 300 8.36 -35.36 44.77
C ALA A 300 9.68 -34.87 44.15
N ARG A 301 10.55 -35.79 43.72
CA ARG A 301 11.81 -35.46 43.05
C ARG A 301 11.57 -34.85 41.67
N ASP A 302 10.67 -35.42 40.88
CA ASP A 302 10.35 -34.94 39.53
C ASP A 302 9.79 -33.51 39.59
N LEU A 303 8.83 -33.25 40.48
CA LEU A 303 8.26 -31.92 40.68
C LEU A 303 9.28 -30.92 41.26
N ALA A 304 10.10 -31.33 42.22
CA ALA A 304 11.15 -30.46 42.76
C ALA A 304 12.19 -30.11 41.69
N THR A 305 12.56 -31.05 40.82
CA THR A 305 13.50 -30.81 39.72
C THR A 305 12.91 -29.82 38.71
N ALA A 306 11.65 -30.02 38.31
CA ALA A 306 10.95 -29.13 37.38
C ALA A 306 10.82 -27.69 37.89
N VAL A 307 10.60 -27.50 39.20
CA VAL A 307 10.44 -26.16 39.80
C VAL A 307 11.78 -25.50 40.13
N LEU A 308 12.77 -26.26 40.61
CA LEU A 308 14.00 -25.70 41.18
C LEU A 308 15.17 -25.68 40.19
N ILE A 309 15.23 -26.60 39.23
CA ILE A 309 16.41 -26.83 38.39
C ILE A 309 16.10 -26.60 36.91
N ASP A 310 15.10 -27.30 36.37
CA ASP A 310 14.89 -27.36 34.92
C ASP A 310 14.55 -26.00 34.32
N PRO A 311 15.12 -25.61 33.17
CA PRO A 311 14.75 -24.38 32.51
C PRO A 311 13.35 -24.48 31.91
N VAL A 312 12.63 -23.35 31.88
CA VAL A 312 11.28 -23.26 31.30
C VAL A 312 11.33 -22.51 29.98
N ASP A 313 10.88 -23.16 28.90
CA ASP A 313 10.62 -22.52 27.61
C ASP A 313 9.11 -22.35 27.41
N TRP A 314 8.56 -21.22 27.84
CA TRP A 314 7.12 -20.98 27.81
C TRP A 314 6.55 -20.94 26.38
N PRO A 315 7.17 -20.22 25.41
CA PRO A 315 6.73 -20.26 24.02
C PRO A 315 6.67 -21.67 23.42
N GLY A 316 7.70 -22.49 23.67
CA GLY A 316 7.75 -23.88 23.21
C GLY A 316 6.62 -24.73 23.80
N LEU A 317 6.36 -24.60 25.11
CA LEU A 317 5.29 -25.33 25.80
C LEU A 317 3.89 -24.96 25.29
N VAL A 318 3.61 -23.67 25.11
CA VAL A 318 2.31 -23.18 24.60
C VAL A 318 2.11 -23.66 23.17
N THR A 319 3.09 -23.42 22.28
CA THR A 319 2.99 -23.77 20.85
C THR A 319 2.84 -25.28 20.67
N GLY A 320 3.63 -26.07 21.40
CA GLY A 320 3.52 -27.53 21.40
C GLY A 320 2.15 -28.02 21.86
N SER A 321 1.56 -27.39 22.88
CA SER A 321 0.25 -27.76 23.43
C SER A 321 -0.93 -27.35 22.54
N LEU A 322 -0.80 -26.28 21.76
CA LEU A 322 -1.84 -25.89 20.80
C LEU A 322 -1.84 -26.77 19.54
N GLY A 323 -0.71 -27.41 19.25
CA GLY A 323 -0.56 -28.36 18.13
C GLY A 323 -0.98 -29.81 18.43
N THR A 324 -1.38 -30.14 19.67
CA THR A 324 -1.82 -31.50 20.02
C THR A 324 -3.27 -31.75 19.57
N GLY A 325 -3.47 -32.54 18.52
CA GLY A 325 -4.79 -32.97 18.03
C GLY A 325 -4.86 -33.01 16.51
N SER A 326 -5.22 -34.16 15.91
CA SER A 326 -5.03 -34.39 14.46
C SER A 326 -6.17 -33.89 13.54
N ALA A 327 -7.09 -33.03 14.01
CA ALA A 327 -8.27 -32.63 13.21
C ALA A 327 -8.60 -31.13 13.23
N ALA A 328 -8.33 -30.40 14.32
CA ALA A 328 -8.49 -28.95 14.39
C ALA A 328 -7.54 -28.35 15.45
N PRO A 329 -6.89 -27.20 15.19
CA PRO A 329 -6.01 -26.56 16.15
C PRO A 329 -6.79 -26.05 17.36
N VAL A 330 -6.22 -26.20 18.56
CA VAL A 330 -6.79 -25.61 19.79
C VAL A 330 -6.71 -24.08 19.68
N ARG A 331 -7.84 -23.38 19.86
CA ARG A 331 -7.92 -21.91 19.75
C ARG A 331 -8.28 -21.21 21.07
N THR A 332 -8.39 -21.95 22.16
CA THR A 332 -8.76 -21.41 23.47
C THR A 332 -7.80 -21.89 24.56
N VAL A 333 -7.27 -20.95 25.33
CA VAL A 333 -6.39 -21.18 26.48
C VAL A 333 -7.09 -20.64 27.73
N LEU A 334 -7.35 -21.49 28.72
CA LEU A 334 -7.94 -21.10 30.00
C LEU A 334 -6.84 -20.97 31.07
N ASP A 335 -6.60 -19.75 31.56
CA ASP A 335 -5.51 -19.46 32.49
C ASP A 335 -5.98 -19.42 33.95
N LEU A 336 -5.50 -20.37 34.76
CA LEU A 336 -5.79 -20.48 36.19
C LEU A 336 -4.67 -19.88 37.07
N GLY A 337 -3.73 -19.12 36.48
CA GLY A 337 -2.68 -18.44 37.23
C GLY A 337 -3.22 -17.27 38.05
N PRO A 338 -2.80 -17.05 39.31
CA PRO A 338 -3.32 -15.92 40.08
C PRO A 338 -3.07 -14.57 39.40
N GLY A 339 -4.12 -13.77 39.23
CA GLY A 339 -4.05 -12.50 38.48
C GLY A 339 -3.96 -12.68 36.96
N ASN A 340 -3.37 -11.71 36.26
CA ASN A 340 -3.32 -11.68 34.78
C ASN A 340 -1.88 -11.68 34.21
N VAL A 341 -0.89 -12.07 35.02
CA VAL A 341 0.53 -12.04 34.60
C VAL A 341 0.78 -13.07 33.49
N LEU A 342 0.37 -14.32 33.69
CA LEU A 342 0.57 -15.39 32.70
C LEU A 342 -0.28 -15.20 31.45
N VAL A 343 -1.49 -14.63 31.60
CA VAL A 343 -2.37 -14.23 30.49
C VAL A 343 -1.61 -13.36 29.48
N ARG A 344 -1.02 -12.24 29.93
CA ARG A 344 -0.29 -11.31 29.06
C ARG A 344 0.93 -11.94 28.39
N LEU A 345 1.64 -12.82 29.10
CA LEU A 345 2.78 -13.55 28.53
C LEU A 345 2.32 -14.48 27.41
N THR A 346 1.23 -15.22 27.65
CA THR A 346 0.66 -16.17 26.70
C THR A 346 0.05 -15.46 25.49
N GLU A 347 -0.63 -14.32 25.68
CA GLU A 347 -1.12 -13.46 24.59
C GLU A 347 0.01 -13.05 23.65
N GLY A 348 1.18 -12.70 24.18
CA GLY A 348 2.36 -12.38 23.38
C GLY A 348 2.90 -13.56 22.56
N VAL A 349 2.80 -14.79 23.09
CA VAL A 349 3.22 -16.01 22.38
C VAL A 349 2.24 -16.40 21.27
N VAL A 350 0.94 -16.29 21.54
CA VAL A 350 -0.10 -16.71 20.60
C VAL A 350 -0.56 -15.59 19.66
N ALA A 351 0.13 -14.45 19.69
CA ALA A 351 -0.14 -13.31 18.83
C ALA A 351 -0.18 -13.74 17.36
N GLY A 352 -1.21 -13.30 16.64
CA GLY A 352 -1.39 -13.63 15.22
C GLY A 352 -1.95 -15.02 14.92
N THR A 353 -2.19 -15.86 15.92
CA THR A 353 -2.72 -17.22 15.70
C THR A 353 -4.25 -17.29 15.72
N GLY A 354 -4.97 -16.23 16.09
CA GLY A 354 -6.42 -16.31 16.34
C GLY A 354 -6.80 -17.00 17.66
N THR A 355 -5.82 -17.43 18.47
CA THR A 355 -6.06 -18.02 19.79
C THR A 355 -6.55 -16.96 20.76
N THR A 356 -7.51 -17.34 21.61
CA THR A 356 -8.04 -16.53 22.70
C THR A 356 -7.49 -17.03 24.03
N VAL A 357 -6.88 -16.13 24.81
CA VAL A 357 -6.43 -16.42 26.18
C VAL A 357 -7.50 -15.91 27.15
N VAL A 358 -8.16 -16.84 27.83
CA VAL A 358 -9.26 -16.58 28.75
C VAL A 358 -8.74 -16.60 30.19
N PRO A 359 -8.79 -15.47 30.92
CA PRO A 359 -8.44 -15.46 32.33
C PRO A 359 -9.48 -16.23 33.16
N ALA A 360 -9.01 -17.06 34.09
CA ALA A 360 -9.80 -17.74 35.12
C ALA A 360 -9.07 -17.74 36.49
N GLY A 361 -8.08 -16.88 36.64
CA GLY A 361 -7.23 -16.77 37.82
C GLY A 361 -7.69 -15.80 38.90
N THR A 362 -8.91 -15.25 38.79
CA THR A 362 -9.49 -14.34 39.79
C THR A 362 -10.99 -14.60 39.93
N ALA A 363 -11.58 -14.25 41.08
CA ALA A 363 -13.02 -14.43 41.30
C ALA A 363 -13.88 -13.74 40.22
N LYS A 364 -13.51 -12.51 39.84
CA LYS A 364 -14.17 -11.80 38.73
C LYS A 364 -14.02 -12.54 37.42
N ALA A 365 -12.81 -12.97 37.06
CA ALA A 365 -12.58 -13.63 35.77
C ALA A 365 -13.34 -14.96 35.66
N ILE A 366 -13.49 -15.70 36.77
CA ILE A 366 -14.30 -16.93 36.82
C ILE A 366 -15.80 -16.61 36.63
N ASP A 367 -16.30 -15.56 37.28
CA ASP A 367 -17.68 -15.08 37.10
C ASP A 367 -17.94 -14.54 35.67
N ASP A 368 -16.92 -13.98 35.01
CA ASP A 368 -16.98 -13.56 33.61
C ASP A 368 -17.16 -14.76 32.64
N LEU A 369 -16.80 -15.99 33.03
CA LEU A 369 -16.90 -17.19 32.16
C LEU A 369 -18.35 -17.53 31.77
N ASP A 370 -19.30 -17.29 32.67
CA ASP A 370 -20.73 -17.51 32.48
C ASP A 370 -21.51 -16.21 32.15
N ARG A 371 -20.80 -15.10 31.92
CA ARG A 371 -21.44 -13.83 31.55
C ARG A 371 -21.46 -13.63 30.04
N ALA A 372 -22.66 -13.52 29.48
CA ALA A 372 -22.85 -13.17 28.08
C ALA A 372 -22.15 -11.84 27.73
N GLY A 373 -21.35 -11.84 26.65
CA GLY A 373 -20.58 -10.68 26.20
C GLY A 373 -19.29 -10.37 26.97
N ALA A 374 -18.93 -11.14 28.01
CA ALA A 374 -17.71 -10.92 28.81
C ALA A 374 -16.44 -11.61 28.27
N ALA A 375 -16.46 -12.09 27.02
CA ALA A 375 -15.33 -12.79 26.42
C ALA A 375 -14.19 -11.83 26.04
N PRO A 376 -12.91 -12.18 26.30
CA PRO A 376 -11.77 -11.46 25.74
C PRO A 376 -11.83 -11.43 24.21
N ARG A 377 -11.35 -10.33 23.62
CA ARG A 377 -11.25 -10.24 22.16
C ARG A 377 -10.18 -11.22 21.67
N PRO A 378 -10.49 -12.09 20.69
CA PRO A 378 -9.49 -12.96 20.09
C PRO A 378 -8.34 -12.17 19.48
N SER A 379 -7.16 -12.76 19.45
CA SER A 379 -6.04 -12.24 18.64
C SER A 379 -6.41 -12.24 17.15
N VAL A 380 -5.74 -11.41 16.36
CA VAL A 380 -5.88 -11.47 14.89
C VAL A 380 -5.45 -12.86 14.43
N ASP A 381 -6.25 -13.50 13.58
CA ASP A 381 -5.85 -14.72 12.89
C ASP A 381 -5.16 -14.36 11.57
N ARG A 382 -3.83 -14.33 11.56
CA ARG A 382 -3.04 -13.92 10.40
C ARG A 382 -3.17 -14.89 9.23
N SER A 383 -3.54 -16.15 9.49
CA SER A 383 -3.73 -17.16 8.45
C SER A 383 -4.87 -16.81 7.48
N ARG A 384 -5.79 -15.93 7.89
CA ARG A 384 -6.87 -15.41 7.02
C ARG A 384 -6.35 -14.58 5.86
N PHE A 385 -5.15 -14.01 5.98
CA PHE A 385 -4.50 -13.18 4.96
C PHE A 385 -3.48 -13.95 4.14
N ALA A 386 -3.34 -15.27 4.35
CA ALA A 386 -2.44 -16.10 3.55
C ALA A 386 -2.86 -16.08 2.08
N PRO A 387 -1.90 -15.90 1.15
CA PRO A 387 -2.18 -15.87 -0.27
C PRO A 387 -2.65 -17.24 -0.78
N ARG A 388 -3.42 -17.23 -1.86
CA ARG A 388 -3.86 -18.45 -2.57
C ARG A 388 -3.31 -18.45 -4.00
N ILE A 389 -3.53 -19.57 -4.70
CA ILE A 389 -3.14 -19.72 -6.11
C ILE A 389 -4.41 -19.74 -6.96
N THR A 390 -4.46 -18.86 -7.94
CA THR A 390 -5.55 -18.77 -8.92
C THR A 390 -5.07 -19.15 -10.31
N ARG A 391 -5.85 -19.99 -11.00
CA ARG A 391 -5.71 -20.32 -12.42
C ARG A 391 -6.66 -19.44 -13.23
N LEU A 392 -6.09 -18.59 -14.08
CA LEU A 392 -6.84 -17.71 -14.98
C LEU A 392 -7.31 -18.47 -16.24
N PRO A 393 -8.23 -17.90 -17.05
CA PRO A 393 -8.76 -18.57 -18.25
C PRO A 393 -7.70 -18.91 -19.31
N ASP A 394 -6.60 -18.14 -19.36
CA ASP A 394 -5.45 -18.44 -20.23
C ASP A 394 -4.52 -19.56 -19.70
N GLY A 395 -4.84 -20.12 -18.53
CA GLY A 395 -4.11 -21.20 -17.89
C GLY A 395 -2.95 -20.75 -16.99
N ARG A 396 -2.61 -19.45 -16.93
CA ARG A 396 -1.56 -18.93 -16.03
C ARG A 396 -1.93 -19.15 -14.57
N LEU A 397 -0.93 -19.50 -13.76
CA LEU A 397 -1.03 -19.54 -12.30
C LEU A 397 -0.57 -18.20 -11.74
N THR A 398 -1.39 -17.63 -10.85
CA THR A 398 -1.20 -16.28 -10.31
C THR A 398 -1.49 -16.27 -8.81
N LEU A 399 -1.00 -15.23 -8.13
CA LEU A 399 -1.30 -15.04 -6.71
C LEU A 399 -2.69 -14.42 -6.52
N ASP A 400 -3.37 -14.88 -5.47
CA ASP A 400 -4.59 -14.29 -4.96
C ASP A 400 -4.34 -13.68 -3.56
N THR A 401 -4.34 -12.35 -3.50
CA THR A 401 -4.15 -11.54 -2.29
C THR A 401 -5.22 -10.45 -2.20
N ALA A 402 -5.26 -9.67 -1.11
CA ALA A 402 -6.18 -8.53 -1.05
C ALA A 402 -5.86 -7.47 -2.11
N PHE A 403 -4.59 -7.31 -2.48
CA PHE A 403 -4.17 -6.37 -3.52
C PHE A 403 -4.61 -6.82 -4.91
N THR A 404 -4.45 -8.10 -5.25
CA THR A 404 -4.86 -8.62 -6.56
C THR A 404 -6.37 -8.55 -6.74
N ARG A 405 -7.13 -8.83 -5.68
CA ARG A 405 -8.59 -8.73 -5.70
C ARG A 405 -9.10 -7.30 -5.77
N LEU A 406 -8.38 -6.35 -5.17
CA LEU A 406 -8.72 -4.93 -5.25
C LEU A 406 -8.46 -4.38 -6.65
N THR A 407 -7.30 -4.68 -7.22
CA THR A 407 -6.81 -3.98 -8.43
C THR A 407 -6.96 -4.77 -9.73
N GLY A 408 -7.15 -6.09 -9.63
CA GLY A 408 -7.09 -7.01 -10.77
C GLY A 408 -5.68 -7.29 -11.26
N ARG A 409 -4.63 -6.73 -10.64
CA ARG A 409 -3.23 -6.81 -11.11
C ARG A 409 -2.42 -7.77 -10.23
N SER A 410 -1.17 -8.03 -10.64
CA SER A 410 -0.23 -8.79 -9.82
C SER A 410 0.06 -8.18 -8.46
N ALA A 411 0.37 -9.02 -7.46
CA ALA A 411 0.83 -8.60 -6.14
C ALA A 411 2.26 -8.06 -6.15
N VAL A 412 2.97 -8.16 -7.28
CA VAL A 412 4.28 -7.55 -7.50
C VAL A 412 4.08 -6.24 -8.28
N LEU A 413 4.68 -5.15 -7.80
CA LEU A 413 4.51 -3.82 -8.40
C LEU A 413 5.83 -3.17 -8.79
N LEU A 414 5.80 -2.33 -9.82
CA LEU A 414 6.87 -1.39 -10.15
C LEU A 414 6.63 -0.06 -9.41
N ALA A 415 7.54 0.27 -8.49
CA ALA A 415 7.44 1.48 -7.67
C ALA A 415 7.75 2.77 -8.46
N GLY A 416 7.17 3.89 -8.03
CA GLY A 416 7.44 5.21 -8.61
C GLY A 416 8.82 5.72 -8.23
N MET A 417 9.72 5.83 -9.21
CA MET A 417 11.11 6.25 -9.06
C MET A 417 11.41 7.45 -9.95
N THR A 418 11.75 8.60 -9.38
CA THR A 418 11.97 9.85 -10.12
C THR A 418 12.88 9.73 -11.34
N PRO A 419 14.06 9.08 -11.29
CA PRO A 419 14.84 8.87 -12.51
C PRO A 419 14.19 7.79 -13.37
N THR A 420 13.95 6.59 -12.84
CA THR A 420 13.68 5.40 -13.67
C THR A 420 12.28 5.37 -14.28
N THR A 421 11.23 5.74 -13.53
CA THR A 421 9.83 5.63 -13.98
C THR A 421 9.19 6.97 -14.31
N VAL A 422 9.97 8.02 -14.55
CA VAL A 422 9.46 9.25 -15.18
C VAL A 422 9.17 9.02 -16.67
N ASP A 423 9.91 8.09 -17.29
CA ASP A 423 9.75 7.71 -18.69
C ASP A 423 8.54 6.77 -18.86
N PRO A 424 7.65 7.06 -19.83
CA PRO A 424 6.45 6.26 -20.03
C PRO A 424 6.72 4.84 -20.53
N ALA A 425 7.84 4.55 -21.18
CA ALA A 425 8.05 3.26 -21.84
C ALA A 425 8.17 2.09 -20.84
N ILE A 426 8.95 2.25 -19.77
CA ILE A 426 9.05 1.22 -18.73
C ILE A 426 7.73 1.03 -17.97
N VAL A 427 7.00 2.12 -17.73
CA VAL A 427 5.71 2.10 -17.04
C VAL A 427 4.67 1.37 -17.88
N ALA A 428 4.58 1.70 -19.17
CA ALA A 428 3.70 1.04 -20.12
C ALA A 428 4.05 -0.44 -20.27
N ALA A 429 5.33 -0.79 -20.41
CA ALA A 429 5.76 -2.17 -20.55
C ALA A 429 5.39 -3.02 -19.32
N ALA A 430 5.56 -2.49 -18.10
CA ALA A 430 5.14 -3.15 -16.87
C ALA A 430 3.60 -3.28 -16.77
N ALA A 431 2.87 -2.23 -17.11
CA ALA A 431 1.40 -2.24 -17.11
C ALA A 431 0.83 -3.23 -18.14
N ASN A 432 1.38 -3.25 -19.36
CA ASN A 432 1.01 -4.17 -20.44
C ASN A 432 1.17 -5.64 -20.03
N ALA A 433 2.22 -5.93 -19.24
CA ALA A 433 2.47 -7.25 -18.68
C ALA A 433 1.58 -7.62 -17.46
N GLY A 434 0.62 -6.78 -17.07
CA GLY A 434 -0.37 -7.06 -16.01
C GLY A 434 0.07 -6.69 -14.59
N TYR A 435 1.12 -5.85 -14.46
CA TYR A 435 1.61 -5.37 -13.16
C TYR A 435 1.10 -3.96 -12.85
N TRP A 436 1.00 -3.64 -11.57
CA TRP A 436 0.84 -2.24 -11.15
C TRP A 436 2.15 -1.49 -11.40
N ALA A 437 2.08 -0.35 -12.08
CA ALA A 437 3.23 0.48 -12.41
C ALA A 437 2.93 1.95 -12.11
N GLU A 438 3.88 2.64 -11.49
CA GLU A 438 3.73 4.04 -11.07
C GLU A 438 4.59 4.98 -11.92
N LEU A 439 3.94 5.85 -12.70
CA LEU A 439 4.58 6.98 -13.38
C LEU A 439 5.05 7.99 -12.32
N ALA A 440 6.34 8.32 -12.31
CA ALA A 440 6.91 9.21 -11.31
C ALA A 440 6.60 10.68 -11.61
N GLY A 441 5.89 11.35 -10.70
CA GLY A 441 5.60 12.78 -10.81
C GLY A 441 6.80 13.70 -10.57
N GLY A 442 7.87 13.21 -9.93
CA GLY A 442 9.01 14.05 -9.53
C GLY A 442 9.78 14.72 -10.67
N GLY A 443 9.73 14.15 -11.88
CA GLY A 443 10.35 14.76 -13.08
C GLY A 443 9.37 15.57 -13.95
N GLN A 444 8.08 15.55 -13.63
CA GLN A 444 7.01 16.20 -14.40
C GLN A 444 6.85 17.67 -13.99
N THR A 445 7.86 18.50 -14.30
CA THR A 445 8.02 19.84 -13.70
C THR A 445 7.25 20.98 -14.38
N THR A 446 6.73 20.77 -15.58
CA THR A 446 5.95 21.76 -16.33
C THR A 446 4.70 21.12 -16.95
N PRO A 447 3.67 21.91 -17.32
CA PRO A 447 2.50 21.39 -18.02
C PRO A 447 2.84 20.65 -19.33
N ALA A 448 3.80 21.17 -20.10
CA ALA A 448 4.21 20.57 -21.37
C ALA A 448 4.83 19.18 -21.18
N VAL A 449 5.78 19.05 -20.25
CA VAL A 449 6.45 17.77 -19.94
C VAL A 449 5.45 16.73 -19.42
N LEU A 450 4.50 17.14 -18.57
CA LEU A 450 3.44 16.24 -18.11
C LEU A 450 2.55 15.77 -19.26
N THR A 451 2.18 16.67 -20.17
CA THR A 451 1.31 16.35 -21.31
C THR A 451 2.00 15.36 -22.24
N GLU A 452 3.25 15.64 -22.63
CA GLU A 452 4.05 14.77 -23.50
C GLU A 452 4.22 13.36 -22.92
N ASN A 453 4.52 13.24 -21.63
CA ASN A 453 4.66 11.92 -20.99
C ASN A 453 3.34 11.17 -20.82
N LEU A 454 2.21 11.88 -20.65
CA LEU A 454 0.89 11.24 -20.62
C LEU A 454 0.47 10.75 -22.01
N GLU A 455 0.72 11.53 -23.06
CA GLU A 455 0.49 11.14 -24.45
C GLU A 455 1.38 9.94 -24.84
N GLY A 456 2.67 9.99 -24.51
CA GLY A 456 3.59 8.87 -24.75
C GLY A 456 3.25 7.61 -23.94
N LEU A 457 2.67 7.76 -22.75
CA LEU A 457 2.13 6.64 -21.98
C LEU A 457 0.90 6.05 -22.67
N GLU A 458 -0.04 6.88 -23.11
CA GLU A 458 -1.25 6.45 -23.82
C GLU A 458 -0.92 5.71 -25.12
N GLU A 459 0.03 6.21 -25.91
CA GLU A 459 0.49 5.56 -27.15
C GLU A 459 1.13 4.18 -26.89
N ALA A 460 1.87 4.03 -25.79
CA ALA A 460 2.59 2.80 -25.48
C ALA A 460 1.74 1.72 -24.77
N LEU A 461 0.60 2.10 -24.18
CA LEU A 461 -0.29 1.17 -23.47
C LEU A 461 -1.14 0.35 -24.44
N GLU A 462 -1.28 -0.94 -24.15
CA GLU A 462 -2.25 -1.76 -24.84
C GLU A 462 -3.69 -1.39 -24.41
N PRO A 463 -4.70 -1.60 -25.26
CA PRO A 463 -6.08 -1.24 -24.95
C PRO A 463 -6.56 -1.78 -23.59
N GLY A 464 -7.05 -0.87 -22.76
CA GLY A 464 -7.62 -1.15 -21.43
C GLY A 464 -6.59 -1.22 -20.32
N ARG A 465 -5.29 -1.20 -20.62
CA ARG A 465 -4.23 -1.11 -19.61
C ARG A 465 -4.15 0.31 -19.06
N THR A 466 -3.76 0.39 -17.79
CA THR A 466 -3.67 1.66 -17.05
C THR A 466 -2.46 1.63 -16.13
N ALA A 467 -2.00 2.82 -15.76
CA ALA A 467 -0.94 3.02 -14.79
C ALA A 467 -1.43 3.83 -13.58
N ALA A 468 -0.63 3.85 -12.53
CA ALA A 468 -0.80 4.77 -11.41
C ALA A 468 0.18 5.94 -11.52
N PHE A 469 -0.07 7.02 -10.78
CA PHE A 469 0.80 8.18 -10.72
C PHE A 469 1.31 8.41 -9.29
N ASN A 470 2.64 8.52 -9.14
CA ASN A 470 3.27 8.82 -7.86
C ASN A 470 3.46 10.33 -7.69
N ALA A 471 2.68 10.94 -6.78
CA ALA A 471 2.69 12.37 -6.49
C ALA A 471 3.37 12.69 -5.15
N MET A 472 4.32 13.63 -5.15
CA MET A 472 5.06 14.03 -3.95
C MET A 472 4.29 15.11 -3.19
N PHE A 473 3.78 14.78 -1.99
CA PHE A 473 2.92 15.67 -1.21
C PHE A 473 3.65 16.90 -0.66
N MET A 474 4.90 16.73 -0.22
CA MET A 474 5.68 17.82 0.40
C MET A 474 6.26 18.81 -0.62
N ASP A 475 6.35 18.45 -1.90
CA ASP A 475 6.69 19.40 -2.95
C ASP A 475 5.43 20.18 -3.35
N ARG A 476 5.24 21.35 -2.72
CA ARG A 476 4.06 22.18 -2.95
C ARG A 476 3.94 22.66 -4.40
N TYR A 477 5.03 22.80 -5.14
CA TYR A 477 4.97 23.24 -6.53
C TYR A 477 4.40 22.13 -7.41
N LEU A 478 5.00 20.93 -7.33
CA LEU A 478 4.56 19.77 -8.10
C LEU A 478 3.17 19.30 -7.68
N TRP A 479 2.86 19.28 -6.38
CA TRP A 479 1.52 18.95 -5.90
C TRP A 479 0.45 19.87 -6.50
N ASN A 480 0.70 21.20 -6.53
CA ASN A 480 -0.23 22.16 -7.11
C ASN A 480 -0.38 22.03 -8.63
N LEU A 481 0.68 21.65 -9.33
CA LEU A 481 0.67 21.39 -10.76
C LEU A 481 -0.18 20.15 -11.07
N HIS A 482 0.08 19.03 -10.40
CA HIS A 482 -0.55 17.74 -10.69
C HIS A 482 -1.98 17.64 -10.16
N LEU A 483 -2.20 17.86 -8.85
CA LEU A 483 -3.44 17.49 -8.14
C LEU A 483 -4.08 18.63 -7.32
N GLY A 484 -3.36 19.73 -7.08
CA GLY A 484 -3.79 20.84 -6.24
C GLY A 484 -4.57 21.91 -6.99
N THR A 485 -3.93 23.05 -7.29
CA THR A 485 -4.61 24.22 -7.87
C THR A 485 -4.85 24.09 -9.38
N GLN A 486 -3.84 23.66 -10.15
CA GLN A 486 -3.95 23.57 -11.61
C GLN A 486 -4.70 22.32 -12.08
N ARG A 487 -4.59 21.23 -11.29
CA ARG A 487 -5.27 19.94 -11.49
C ARG A 487 -5.07 19.34 -12.87
N LEU A 488 -3.84 19.40 -13.39
CA LEU A 488 -3.58 18.91 -14.74
C LEU A 488 -3.85 17.40 -14.87
N LEU A 489 -3.50 16.61 -13.85
CA LEU A 489 -3.74 15.17 -13.87
C LEU A 489 -5.24 14.85 -13.77
N SER A 490 -5.99 15.56 -12.91
CA SER A 490 -7.44 15.38 -12.82
C SER A 490 -8.16 15.77 -14.12
N LYS A 491 -7.69 16.81 -14.81
CA LYS A 491 -8.24 17.22 -16.11
C LYS A 491 -7.93 16.18 -17.20
N ALA A 492 -6.70 15.67 -17.24
CA ALA A 492 -6.32 14.60 -18.15
C ALA A 492 -7.17 13.34 -17.89
N ARG A 493 -7.38 13.00 -16.60
CA ARG A 493 -8.25 11.88 -16.21
C ARG A 493 -9.69 12.06 -16.68
N ALA A 494 -10.27 13.24 -16.48
CA ALA A 494 -11.60 13.58 -16.98
C ALA A 494 -11.69 13.52 -18.52
N GLY A 495 -10.57 13.77 -19.21
CA GLY A 495 -10.42 13.60 -20.66
C GLY A 495 -10.18 12.17 -21.13
N GLY A 496 -10.14 11.18 -20.22
CA GLY A 496 -10.00 9.76 -20.57
C GLY A 496 -8.61 9.15 -20.35
N ALA A 497 -7.63 9.91 -19.85
CA ALA A 497 -6.26 9.44 -19.69
C ALA A 497 -6.18 8.13 -18.86
N PRO A 498 -5.27 7.19 -19.22
CA PRO A 498 -5.19 5.84 -18.65
C PRO A 498 -4.47 5.79 -17.29
N ILE A 499 -4.79 6.74 -16.40
CA ILE A 499 -4.32 6.79 -15.01
C ILE A 499 -5.49 6.48 -14.08
N ASP A 500 -5.43 5.41 -13.30
CA ASP A 500 -6.53 5.04 -12.37
C ASP A 500 -6.12 4.96 -10.89
N GLY A 501 -4.84 5.21 -10.60
CA GLY A 501 -4.31 5.17 -9.25
C GLY A 501 -3.45 6.38 -8.91
N ILE A 502 -3.54 6.84 -7.66
CA ILE A 502 -2.69 7.90 -7.10
C ILE A 502 -1.93 7.35 -5.90
N THR A 503 -0.61 7.42 -5.97
CA THR A 503 0.28 7.12 -4.84
C THR A 503 0.79 8.42 -4.24
N ILE A 504 0.39 8.71 -3.01
CA ILE A 504 0.81 9.91 -2.25
C ILE A 504 2.08 9.56 -1.48
N SER A 505 3.19 10.18 -1.88
CA SER A 505 4.52 9.93 -1.33
C SER A 505 5.14 11.17 -0.70
N ALA A 506 6.28 10.97 -0.03
CA ALA A 506 7.06 12.01 0.64
C ALA A 506 6.30 12.79 1.73
N GLY A 507 5.20 12.25 2.28
CA GLY A 507 4.43 12.85 3.37
C GLY A 507 3.03 12.23 3.47
N ILE A 508 2.43 12.26 4.66
CA ILE A 508 1.05 11.83 4.89
C ILE A 508 0.22 13.08 5.26
N PRO A 509 -0.88 13.37 4.55
CA PRO A 509 -1.77 14.48 4.90
C PRO A 509 -2.40 14.32 6.29
N GLU A 510 -2.81 15.42 6.89
CA GLU A 510 -3.59 15.38 8.14
C GLU A 510 -4.96 14.73 7.90
N LEU A 511 -5.58 14.18 8.95
CA LEU A 511 -6.79 13.35 8.84
C LEU A 511 -7.92 14.02 8.03
N ASP A 512 -8.31 15.24 8.40
CA ASP A 512 -9.42 15.96 7.75
C ASP A 512 -9.10 16.31 6.29
N GLU A 513 -7.84 16.66 6.00
CA GLU A 513 -7.38 16.94 4.64
C GLU A 513 -7.38 15.66 3.79
N ALA A 514 -6.92 14.54 4.35
CA ALA A 514 -6.89 13.25 3.69
C ALA A 514 -8.30 12.76 3.34
N THR A 515 -9.27 12.84 4.27
CA THR A 515 -10.65 12.42 4.00
C THR A 515 -11.27 13.22 2.84
N ALA A 516 -11.16 14.55 2.87
CA ALA A 516 -11.66 15.39 1.79
C ALA A 516 -10.92 15.15 0.45
N LEU A 517 -9.63 14.86 0.52
CA LEU A 517 -8.82 14.52 -0.65
C LEU A 517 -9.27 13.19 -1.27
N LEU A 518 -9.51 12.15 -0.46
CA LEU A 518 -9.97 10.84 -0.94
C LEU A 518 -11.34 10.94 -1.60
N GLU A 519 -12.31 11.59 -0.94
CA GLU A 519 -13.64 11.82 -1.52
C GLU A 519 -13.55 12.51 -2.88
N ARG A 520 -12.71 13.55 -2.98
CA ARG A 520 -12.48 14.28 -4.22
C ARG A 520 -11.82 13.41 -5.30
N LEU A 521 -10.76 12.68 -4.98
CA LEU A 521 -10.03 11.87 -5.98
C LEU A 521 -10.91 10.73 -6.53
N HIS A 522 -11.75 10.11 -5.70
CA HIS A 522 -12.75 9.15 -6.19
C HIS A 522 -13.77 9.80 -7.12
N ALA A 523 -14.28 10.98 -6.77
CA ALA A 523 -15.20 11.73 -7.63
C ALA A 523 -14.55 12.20 -8.95
N GLU A 524 -13.23 12.41 -8.95
CA GLU A 524 -12.42 12.72 -10.13
C GLU A 524 -12.04 11.47 -10.96
N GLY A 525 -12.45 10.26 -10.55
CA GLY A 525 -12.29 9.02 -11.31
C GLY A 525 -11.03 8.19 -10.99
N PHE A 526 -10.43 8.39 -9.82
CA PHE A 526 -9.29 7.59 -9.32
C PHE A 526 -9.74 6.56 -8.27
N PRO A 527 -10.04 5.31 -8.65
CA PRO A 527 -10.51 4.28 -7.70
C PRO A 527 -9.44 3.80 -6.71
N TYR A 528 -8.15 3.95 -7.03
CA TYR A 528 -7.06 3.38 -6.22
C TYR A 528 -6.19 4.46 -5.60
N ILE A 529 -6.27 4.63 -4.29
CA ILE A 529 -5.44 5.60 -3.55
C ILE A 529 -4.46 4.86 -2.63
N ALA A 530 -3.18 5.18 -2.77
CA ALA A 530 -2.10 4.63 -1.96
C ALA A 530 -1.37 5.71 -1.16
N PHE A 531 -0.92 5.37 0.05
CA PHE A 531 -0.04 6.19 0.87
C PHE A 531 1.28 5.47 1.13
N LYS A 532 2.40 6.21 1.10
CA LYS A 532 3.74 5.69 1.45
C LYS A 532 4.22 6.16 2.84
N PRO A 533 3.85 5.49 3.94
CA PRO A 533 4.42 5.77 5.26
C PRO A 533 5.81 5.13 5.42
N GLY A 534 6.75 5.85 6.05
CA GLY A 534 8.11 5.38 6.34
C GLY A 534 8.44 5.24 7.83
N THR A 535 7.44 5.39 8.72
CA THR A 535 7.61 5.26 10.18
C THR A 535 6.37 4.63 10.82
N VAL A 536 6.52 4.07 12.03
CA VAL A 536 5.40 3.52 12.83
C VAL A 536 4.28 4.55 13.07
N ASP A 537 4.62 5.81 13.31
CA ASP A 537 3.61 6.85 13.56
C ASP A 537 2.86 7.24 12.30
N GLN A 538 3.54 7.30 11.15
CA GLN A 538 2.88 7.48 9.86
C GLN A 538 1.98 6.30 9.50
N ILE A 539 2.38 5.06 9.80
CA ILE A 539 1.49 3.89 9.63
C ILE A 539 0.21 4.07 10.46
N ARG A 540 0.34 4.46 11.74
CA ARG A 540 -0.83 4.73 12.60
C ARG A 540 -1.70 5.87 12.07
N GLN A 541 -1.12 6.90 11.48
CA GLN A 541 -1.84 8.00 10.84
C GLN A 541 -2.65 7.51 9.63
N VAL A 542 -2.06 6.70 8.74
CA VAL A 542 -2.79 6.10 7.62
C VAL A 542 -3.91 5.18 8.11
N LEU A 543 -3.70 4.42 9.18
CA LEU A 543 -4.78 3.63 9.79
C LEU A 543 -5.90 4.48 10.41
N ALA A 544 -5.59 5.69 10.88
CA ALA A 544 -6.63 6.62 11.33
C ALA A 544 -7.46 7.13 10.14
N ILE A 545 -6.80 7.45 9.02
CA ILE A 545 -7.46 7.83 7.76
C ILE A 545 -8.37 6.69 7.28
N ALA A 546 -7.84 5.47 7.16
CA ALA A 546 -8.62 4.32 6.70
C ALA A 546 -9.87 4.06 7.57
N ARG A 547 -9.78 4.21 8.90
CA ARG A 547 -10.95 4.10 9.80
C ARG A 547 -11.99 5.21 9.61
N ALA A 548 -11.59 6.38 9.12
CA ALA A 548 -12.49 7.49 8.85
C ALA A 548 -13.25 7.33 7.52
N VAL A 549 -12.75 6.49 6.61
CA VAL A 549 -13.36 6.19 5.30
C VAL A 549 -13.59 4.67 5.10
N PRO A 550 -14.41 4.01 5.93
CA PRO A 550 -14.52 2.55 5.96
C PRO A 550 -14.95 1.91 4.62
N ASP A 551 -15.68 2.65 3.79
CA ASP A 551 -16.18 2.18 2.49
C ASP A 551 -15.13 2.35 1.36
N SER A 552 -14.03 3.05 1.62
CA SER A 552 -12.95 3.28 0.67
C SER A 552 -11.77 2.37 0.99
N PRO A 553 -11.31 1.52 0.04
CA PRO A 553 -10.03 0.85 0.15
C PRO A 553 -8.88 1.86 0.27
N VAL A 554 -7.90 1.55 1.11
CA VAL A 554 -6.67 2.35 1.27
C VAL A 554 -5.46 1.44 1.14
N ILE A 555 -4.64 1.67 0.11
CA ILE A 555 -3.40 0.92 -0.10
C ILE A 555 -2.31 1.57 0.77
N ILE A 556 -1.66 0.77 1.61
CA ILE A 556 -0.56 1.22 2.49
C ILE A 556 0.73 0.62 1.95
N GLN A 557 1.58 1.46 1.38
CA GLN A 557 2.87 1.08 0.79
C GLN A 557 4.02 1.39 1.77
N ILE A 558 4.34 0.44 2.67
CA ILE A 558 5.37 0.64 3.70
C ILE A 558 6.75 0.41 3.08
N GLU A 559 7.58 1.45 3.08
CA GLU A 559 8.97 1.40 2.63
C GLU A 559 9.92 1.62 3.82
N ASP A 560 11.01 0.86 3.88
CA ASP A 560 12.03 1.01 4.91
C ASP A 560 13.25 1.82 4.47
N GLY A 561 14.20 1.97 5.38
CA GLY A 561 15.44 2.69 5.12
C GLY A 561 16.48 1.92 4.30
N HIS A 562 16.18 0.76 3.70
CA HIS A 562 17.03 0.10 2.72
C HIS A 562 16.59 0.37 1.27
N ALA A 563 15.50 1.13 1.08
CA ALA A 563 15.10 1.61 -0.23
C ALA A 563 16.19 2.49 -0.87
N GLY A 564 16.26 2.49 -2.21
CA GLY A 564 17.14 3.38 -2.97
C GLY A 564 16.64 4.84 -2.92
N GLY A 565 17.53 5.78 -3.24
CA GLY A 565 17.21 7.20 -3.14
C GLY A 565 17.24 7.71 -1.72
N HIS A 566 16.26 8.55 -1.35
CA HIS A 566 16.17 9.11 -0.01
C HIS A 566 15.78 8.00 0.95
N HIS A 567 16.56 7.83 2.02
CA HIS A 567 16.32 6.76 2.96
C HIS A 567 16.02 7.28 4.37
N SER A 568 15.19 6.54 5.08
CA SER A 568 15.08 6.65 6.53
C SER A 568 16.12 5.74 7.18
N TRP A 569 16.02 5.57 8.48
CA TRP A 569 16.81 4.56 9.18
C TRP A 569 15.92 3.57 9.93
N GLU A 570 14.64 3.53 9.57
CA GLU A 570 13.68 2.58 10.08
C GLU A 570 13.80 1.26 9.31
N ASP A 571 13.55 0.15 10.00
CA ASP A 571 13.68 -1.20 9.47
C ASP A 571 12.29 -1.78 9.18
N LEU A 572 12.11 -2.44 8.04
CA LEU A 572 10.81 -2.93 7.58
C LEU A 572 10.20 -3.90 8.60
N ASP A 573 10.96 -4.91 8.98
CA ASP A 573 10.49 -5.98 9.86
C ASP A 573 10.11 -5.40 11.24
N THR A 574 10.90 -4.48 11.77
CA THR A 574 10.61 -3.77 13.01
C THR A 574 9.29 -2.99 12.94
N MET A 575 9.07 -2.23 11.87
CA MET A 575 7.84 -1.46 11.68
C MET A 575 6.61 -2.37 11.56
N LEU A 576 6.74 -3.47 10.80
CA LEU A 576 5.67 -4.44 10.62
C LEU A 576 5.37 -5.17 11.94
N LEU A 577 6.37 -5.69 12.66
CA LEU A 577 6.14 -6.35 13.96
C LEU A 577 5.41 -5.44 14.96
N ALA A 578 5.64 -4.13 14.91
CA ALA A 578 4.99 -3.15 15.78
C ALA A 578 3.54 -2.81 15.37
N THR A 579 3.15 -3.02 14.11
CA THR A 579 1.90 -2.47 13.55
C THR A 579 1.02 -3.47 12.81
N TYR A 580 1.52 -4.65 12.45
CA TYR A 580 0.86 -5.59 11.55
C TYR A 580 -0.55 -5.98 12.02
N ASP A 581 -0.71 -6.38 13.28
CA ASP A 581 -2.03 -6.75 13.80
C ASP A 581 -3.00 -5.56 13.86
N ALA A 582 -2.48 -4.34 14.05
CA ALA A 582 -3.29 -3.13 14.00
C ALA A 582 -3.71 -2.77 12.57
N ILE A 583 -2.86 -3.06 11.57
CA ILE A 583 -3.19 -2.94 10.14
C ILE A 583 -4.29 -3.95 9.80
N ARG A 584 -4.10 -5.23 10.16
CA ARG A 584 -5.07 -6.30 9.89
C ARG A 584 -6.39 -6.17 10.64
N ALA A 585 -6.45 -5.33 11.68
CA ALA A 585 -7.69 -4.97 12.36
C ALA A 585 -8.53 -3.91 11.60
N VAL A 586 -7.99 -3.30 10.55
CA VAL A 586 -8.67 -2.31 9.69
C VAL A 586 -8.96 -2.98 8.35
N THR A 587 -10.24 -3.24 8.08
CA THR A 587 -10.68 -4.14 6.99
C THR A 587 -10.51 -3.57 5.59
N ASN A 588 -10.45 -2.24 5.45
CA ASN A 588 -10.24 -1.55 4.19
C ASN A 588 -8.76 -1.22 3.90
N ALA A 589 -7.82 -1.67 4.74
CA ALA A 589 -6.38 -1.46 4.51
C ALA A 589 -5.77 -2.63 3.71
N VAL A 590 -5.10 -2.30 2.60
CA VAL A 590 -4.34 -3.25 1.77
C VAL A 590 -2.85 -3.01 1.97
N LEU A 591 -2.13 -3.99 2.51
CA LEU A 591 -0.73 -3.87 2.93
C LEU A 591 0.22 -4.26 1.81
N VAL A 592 1.00 -3.30 1.33
CA VAL A 592 2.08 -3.48 0.37
C VAL A 592 3.40 -3.07 1.02
N VAL A 593 4.48 -3.81 0.77
CA VAL A 593 5.79 -3.51 1.38
C VAL A 593 6.91 -3.35 0.35
N GLY A 594 7.92 -2.56 0.68
CA GLY A 594 9.07 -2.24 -0.16
C GLY A 594 10.30 -1.85 0.64
N GLY A 595 11.40 -1.64 -0.07
CA GLY A 595 12.70 -1.35 0.54
C GLY A 595 13.52 -2.62 0.77
N GLY A 596 14.76 -2.64 0.27
CA GLY A 596 15.66 -3.79 0.41
C GLY A 596 15.27 -5.10 -0.34
N ILE A 597 14.15 -5.14 -1.06
CA ILE A 597 13.70 -6.33 -1.80
C ILE A 597 14.39 -6.39 -3.18
N GLY A 598 15.51 -7.13 -3.26
CA GLY A 598 16.26 -7.34 -4.51
C GLY A 598 16.08 -8.71 -5.16
N THR A 599 15.52 -9.70 -4.44
CA THR A 599 15.46 -11.09 -4.91
C THR A 599 14.04 -11.67 -4.88
N PRO A 600 13.69 -12.59 -5.81
CA PRO A 600 12.40 -13.27 -5.81
C PRO A 600 12.11 -14.03 -4.51
N ALA A 601 13.13 -14.63 -3.88
CA ALA A 601 12.99 -15.36 -2.62
C ALA A 601 12.56 -14.43 -1.47
N ARG A 602 13.18 -13.25 -1.35
CA ARG A 602 12.80 -12.28 -0.30
C ARG A 602 11.39 -11.75 -0.50
N ALA A 603 10.99 -11.50 -1.76
CA ALA A 603 9.62 -11.13 -2.09
C ALA A 603 8.61 -12.24 -1.70
N ALA A 604 8.92 -13.50 -2.01
CA ALA A 604 8.11 -14.64 -1.62
C ALA A 604 7.99 -14.77 -0.09
N ASP A 605 9.03 -14.49 0.68
CA ASP A 605 8.99 -14.52 2.15
C ASP A 605 8.01 -13.50 2.75
N TYR A 606 7.95 -12.29 2.18
CA TYR A 606 6.96 -11.30 2.58
C TYR A 606 5.53 -11.70 2.17
N LEU A 607 5.34 -12.09 0.91
CA LEU A 607 4.02 -12.49 0.38
C LEU A 607 3.43 -13.69 1.13
N THR A 608 4.24 -14.70 1.43
CA THR A 608 3.83 -15.89 2.20
C THR A 608 3.77 -15.64 3.71
N GLY A 609 4.40 -14.57 4.19
CA GLY A 609 4.47 -14.22 5.61
C GLY A 609 5.57 -14.92 6.41
N ARG A 610 6.37 -15.78 5.77
CA ARG A 610 7.45 -16.56 6.44
C ARG A 610 8.52 -15.69 7.08
N TRP A 611 8.71 -14.45 6.60
CA TRP A 611 9.65 -13.49 7.19
C TRP A 611 9.45 -13.32 8.72
N ALA A 612 8.20 -13.38 9.19
CA ALA A 612 7.86 -13.18 10.59
C ALA A 612 8.25 -14.38 11.48
N GLU A 613 8.41 -15.58 10.91
CA GLU A 613 8.74 -16.80 11.65
C GLU A 613 10.15 -16.72 12.27
N ALA A 614 11.07 -16.01 11.61
CA ALA A 614 12.41 -15.71 12.14
C ALA A 614 12.36 -14.93 13.48
N TYR A 615 11.25 -14.23 13.74
CA TYR A 615 10.98 -13.50 14.98
C TYR A 615 10.10 -14.30 15.97
N GLY A 616 9.95 -15.62 15.77
CA GLY A 616 9.26 -16.51 16.68
C GLY A 616 7.76 -16.21 16.83
N THR A 617 7.12 -15.66 15.79
CA THR A 617 5.69 -15.37 15.73
C THR A 617 5.05 -16.08 14.53
N ALA A 618 3.72 -16.18 14.52
CA ALA A 618 2.98 -16.67 13.36
C ALA A 618 3.28 -15.88 12.09
N ALA A 619 3.28 -16.58 10.95
CA ALA A 619 3.47 -15.99 9.62
C ALA A 619 2.59 -14.74 9.43
N ALA A 620 3.15 -13.71 8.82
CA ALA A 620 2.52 -12.41 8.63
C ALA A 620 2.51 -12.00 7.14
N PRO A 621 1.63 -12.60 6.32
CA PRO A 621 1.57 -12.34 4.87
C PRO A 621 1.30 -10.87 4.55
N VAL A 622 1.92 -10.33 3.51
CA VAL A 622 1.56 -9.02 2.94
C VAL A 622 0.72 -9.21 1.68
N ASP A 623 -0.01 -8.17 1.28
CA ASP A 623 -0.89 -8.23 0.12
C ASP A 623 -0.15 -7.94 -1.19
N GLY A 624 0.98 -7.22 -1.14
CA GLY A 624 1.86 -7.00 -2.28
C GLY A 624 3.29 -6.57 -1.92
N VAL A 625 4.20 -6.61 -2.89
CA VAL A 625 5.63 -6.26 -2.75
C VAL A 625 6.11 -5.39 -3.91
N MET A 626 6.70 -4.24 -3.59
CA MET A 626 7.16 -3.26 -4.60
C MET A 626 8.63 -3.40 -4.91
N ILE A 627 8.94 -3.38 -6.21
CA ILE A 627 10.27 -3.54 -6.77
C ILE A 627 10.70 -2.19 -7.36
N GLY A 628 11.77 -1.62 -6.79
CA GLY A 628 12.38 -0.38 -7.27
C GLY A 628 13.75 -0.65 -7.89
N THR A 629 14.78 -0.70 -7.05
CA THR A 629 16.19 -0.87 -7.44
C THR A 629 16.44 -1.94 -8.50
N ALA A 630 15.81 -3.11 -8.39
CA ALA A 630 16.05 -4.21 -9.33
C ALA A 630 15.55 -3.93 -10.76
N ALA A 631 14.60 -3.00 -10.93
CA ALA A 631 14.08 -2.61 -12.24
C ALA A 631 14.94 -1.53 -12.94
N MET A 632 15.95 -0.97 -12.27
CA MET A 632 16.80 0.09 -12.83
C MET A 632 17.63 -0.38 -14.04
N THR A 633 17.86 -1.70 -14.17
CA THR A 633 18.60 -2.31 -15.27
C THR A 633 17.72 -2.95 -16.33
N CYS A 634 16.39 -2.77 -16.27
CA CYS A 634 15.48 -3.33 -17.26
C CYS A 634 15.73 -2.78 -18.67
N LEU A 635 15.31 -3.55 -19.69
CA LEU A 635 15.46 -3.18 -21.10
C LEU A 635 14.83 -1.82 -21.41
N GLU A 636 13.62 -1.60 -20.90
CA GLU A 636 12.82 -0.40 -21.16
C GLU A 636 13.26 0.81 -20.33
N ALA A 637 14.10 0.61 -19.31
CA ALA A 637 14.66 1.71 -18.52
C ALA A 637 15.65 2.52 -19.38
N LYS A 638 15.51 3.85 -19.38
CA LYS A 638 16.41 4.79 -20.08
C LYS A 638 17.80 4.94 -19.45
N THR A 639 18.08 4.22 -18.35
CA THR A 639 19.41 4.15 -17.74
C THR A 639 20.45 3.73 -18.79
N ASN A 640 21.57 4.45 -18.89
CA ASN A 640 22.64 4.11 -19.83
C ASN A 640 23.18 2.68 -19.58
N ASP A 641 23.60 1.99 -20.65
CA ASP A 641 24.10 0.62 -20.54
C ASP A 641 25.33 0.48 -19.62
N ASP A 642 26.23 1.46 -19.59
CA ASP A 642 27.38 1.47 -18.69
C ASP A 642 26.98 1.67 -17.22
N VAL A 643 25.93 2.47 -16.96
CA VAL A 643 25.32 2.64 -15.64
C VAL A 643 24.61 1.34 -15.22
N LYS A 644 23.90 0.68 -16.13
CA LYS A 644 23.29 -0.64 -15.89
C LYS A 644 24.37 -1.68 -15.55
N GLN A 645 25.49 -1.66 -16.27
CA GLN A 645 26.61 -2.56 -16.00
C GLN A 645 27.23 -2.27 -14.63
N LEU A 646 27.42 -1.00 -14.26
CA LEU A 646 27.92 -0.64 -12.93
C LEU A 646 26.99 -1.11 -11.81
N LEU A 647 25.66 -1.06 -12.01
CA LEU A 647 24.68 -1.62 -11.06
C LEU A 647 24.85 -3.14 -10.88
N VAL A 648 25.06 -3.89 -11.96
CA VAL A 648 25.35 -5.34 -11.91
C VAL A 648 26.69 -5.63 -11.24
N ASP A 649 27.71 -4.82 -11.51
CA ASP A 649 29.06 -5.00 -10.96
C ASP A 649 29.16 -4.59 -9.48
N THR A 650 28.15 -3.89 -8.95
CA THR A 650 28.11 -3.42 -7.57
C THR A 650 27.73 -4.56 -6.62
N PRO A 651 28.62 -4.99 -5.70
CA PRO A 651 28.35 -6.17 -4.85
C PRO A 651 27.15 -6.03 -3.91
N GLY A 652 26.85 -4.81 -3.45
CA GLY A 652 25.83 -4.55 -2.45
C GLY A 652 26.13 -5.15 -1.08
N ILE A 653 25.08 -5.27 -0.26
CA ILE A 653 25.16 -5.73 1.13
C ILE A 653 24.06 -6.77 1.40
N PRO A 654 24.18 -7.99 0.84
CA PRO A 654 23.26 -9.07 1.15
C PRO A 654 23.35 -9.48 2.63
N GLU A 655 22.37 -10.27 3.09
CA GLU A 655 22.25 -10.69 4.50
C GLU A 655 23.50 -11.43 5.03
N ASP A 656 24.21 -12.16 4.16
CA ASP A 656 25.42 -12.93 4.49
C ASP A 656 26.73 -12.14 4.36
N SER A 657 26.67 -10.83 4.05
CA SER A 657 27.83 -9.96 3.91
C SER A 657 28.63 -9.73 5.20
N GLY A 658 28.06 -10.05 6.36
CA GLY A 658 28.64 -9.78 7.68
C GLY A 658 28.46 -8.33 8.16
N VAL A 659 27.75 -7.50 7.41
CA VAL A 659 27.35 -6.14 7.83
C VAL A 659 26.03 -6.24 8.57
N GLU A 660 26.00 -5.78 9.83
CA GLU A 660 24.81 -5.89 10.70
C GLU A 660 23.61 -5.17 10.06
N GLY A 661 22.62 -5.96 9.63
CA GLY A 661 21.36 -5.47 9.12
C GLY A 661 21.40 -4.77 7.77
N GLY A 662 22.48 -4.88 6.98
CA GLY A 662 22.51 -4.32 5.61
C GLY A 662 22.68 -2.79 5.49
N TRP A 663 23.02 -2.10 6.59
CA TRP A 663 23.12 -0.64 6.64
C TRP A 663 24.50 -0.12 6.22
N VAL A 664 24.52 1.00 5.47
CA VAL A 664 25.74 1.80 5.26
C VAL A 664 25.71 2.99 6.19
N ALA A 665 26.74 3.14 7.02
CA ALA A 665 26.85 4.30 7.89
C ALA A 665 27.04 5.60 7.08
N SER A 666 26.54 6.71 7.62
CA SER A 666 26.64 8.02 6.96
C SER A 666 28.11 8.39 6.71
N GLY A 667 28.44 8.67 5.44
CA GLY A 667 29.79 9.00 4.98
C GLY A 667 30.74 7.81 4.79
N GLU A 668 30.33 6.58 5.12
CA GLU A 668 31.12 5.37 4.87
C GLU A 668 30.84 4.79 3.47
N SER A 669 31.74 3.94 2.99
CA SER A 669 31.60 3.18 1.75
C SER A 669 31.83 1.70 2.02
N ILE A 670 30.85 0.88 1.65
CA ILE A 670 30.87 -0.57 1.83
C ILE A 670 29.99 -1.24 0.77
N GLY A 671 30.42 -2.39 0.23
CA GLY A 671 29.66 -3.08 -0.82
C GLY A 671 29.50 -2.30 -2.13
N GLY A 672 30.36 -1.30 -2.39
CA GLY A 672 30.21 -0.39 -3.53
C GLY A 672 29.11 0.67 -3.35
N MET A 673 28.56 0.78 -2.14
CA MET A 673 27.49 1.70 -1.77
C MET A 673 27.95 2.70 -0.71
N THR A 674 27.39 3.91 -0.73
CA THR A 674 27.62 4.92 0.31
C THR A 674 26.30 5.58 0.72
N SER A 675 26.24 6.04 1.97
CA SER A 675 25.16 6.91 2.46
C SER A 675 25.67 8.35 2.49
N GLY A 676 25.24 9.14 1.50
CA GLY A 676 25.52 10.57 1.40
C GLY A 676 24.33 11.42 1.86
N LEU A 677 24.37 12.72 1.54
CA LEU A 677 23.30 13.67 1.77
C LEU A 677 22.80 14.27 0.44
N SER A 678 21.52 14.61 0.42
CA SER A 678 20.91 15.40 -0.64
C SER A 678 21.19 16.90 -0.46
N HIS A 679 20.77 17.71 -1.44
CA HIS A 679 20.87 19.17 -1.34
C HIS A 679 20.05 19.76 -0.16
N LEU A 680 19.06 19.01 0.35
CA LEU A 680 18.27 19.35 1.54
C LEU A 680 18.84 18.74 2.83
N ARG A 681 20.05 18.15 2.78
CA ARG A 681 20.70 17.45 3.90
C ARG A 681 19.92 16.23 4.43
N ALA A 682 19.05 15.64 3.61
CA ALA A 682 18.43 14.36 3.90
C ALA A 682 19.37 13.21 3.47
N ASP A 683 19.35 12.09 4.19
CA ASP A 683 20.20 10.93 3.87
C ASP A 683 19.77 10.30 2.53
N LEU A 684 20.75 9.90 1.71
CA LEU A 684 20.55 9.38 0.35
C LEU A 684 21.58 8.27 0.05
N TYR A 685 21.13 7.12 -0.43
CA TYR A 685 22.06 6.10 -0.92
C TYR A 685 22.50 6.39 -2.35
N GLU A 686 23.79 6.17 -2.59
CA GLU A 686 24.39 6.28 -3.92
C GLU A 686 25.49 5.24 -4.13
N ILE A 687 25.75 4.87 -5.39
CA ILE A 687 26.91 4.03 -5.76
C ILE A 687 28.19 4.81 -5.46
N ASP A 688 29.20 4.15 -4.90
CA ASP A 688 30.50 4.76 -4.56
C ASP A 688 31.40 4.97 -5.79
N ASN A 689 31.08 5.97 -6.61
CA ASN A 689 31.84 6.40 -7.78
C ASN A 689 32.43 7.84 -7.61
N SER A 690 32.94 8.45 -8.69
CA SER A 690 33.46 9.83 -8.62
C SER A 690 32.41 10.86 -8.18
N SER A 691 31.15 10.70 -8.59
CA SER A 691 30.04 11.56 -8.14
C SER A 691 29.85 11.50 -6.62
N ALA A 692 29.79 10.29 -6.06
CA ALA A 692 29.66 10.09 -4.61
C ALA A 692 30.87 10.63 -3.81
N ARG A 693 32.09 10.47 -4.35
CA ARG A 693 33.30 11.07 -3.76
C ARG A 693 33.21 12.60 -3.70
N ALA A 694 32.75 13.24 -4.77
CA ALA A 694 32.54 14.68 -4.80
C ALA A 694 31.43 15.12 -3.84
N SER A 695 30.31 14.40 -3.81
CA SER A 695 29.19 14.60 -2.88
C SER A 695 29.66 14.65 -1.41
N ARG A 696 30.44 13.64 -0.98
CA ARG A 696 30.99 13.57 0.39
C ARG A 696 31.96 14.71 0.70
N LEU A 697 32.85 15.04 -0.24
CA LEU A 697 33.78 16.16 -0.08
C LEU A 697 33.03 17.50 0.06
N ILE A 698 32.00 17.73 -0.76
CA ILE A 698 31.17 18.93 -0.67
C ILE A 698 30.47 19.00 0.69
N GLN A 699 29.92 17.89 1.18
CA GLN A 699 29.26 17.85 2.49
C GLN A 699 30.22 18.09 3.66
N GLU A 700 31.45 17.58 3.58
CA GLU A 700 32.49 17.80 4.59
C GLU A 700 32.83 19.30 4.72
N LEU A 701 32.84 20.02 3.60
CA LEU A 701 33.27 21.42 3.52
C LEU A 701 32.12 22.43 3.61
N ALA A 702 30.90 22.04 3.23
CA ALA A 702 29.77 22.95 3.13
C ALA A 702 29.43 23.61 4.48
N GLY A 703 29.52 24.93 4.53
CA GLY A 703 29.26 25.75 5.71
C GLY A 703 30.52 26.16 6.50
N ASP A 704 31.71 25.75 6.06
CA ASP A 704 33.00 26.26 6.55
C ASP A 704 33.75 26.96 5.42
N GLU A 705 33.57 28.27 5.31
CA GLU A 705 34.19 29.10 4.26
C GLU A 705 35.72 29.02 4.27
N ALA A 706 36.34 28.89 5.46
CA ALA A 706 37.79 28.80 5.57
C ALA A 706 38.32 27.45 5.06
N ALA A 707 37.62 26.36 5.39
CA ALA A 707 37.96 25.03 4.87
C ALA A 707 37.71 24.93 3.36
N MET A 708 36.60 25.49 2.86
CA MET A 708 36.30 25.57 1.43
C MET A 708 37.37 26.36 0.67
N ALA A 709 37.80 27.51 1.19
CA ALA A 709 38.87 28.29 0.58
C ALA A 709 40.20 27.53 0.57
N ALA A 710 40.54 26.85 1.67
CA ALA A 710 41.78 26.08 1.79
C ALA A 710 41.83 24.84 0.88
N ARG A 711 40.68 24.21 0.61
CA ARG A 711 40.54 22.99 -0.20
C ARG A 711 39.83 23.24 -1.54
N ARG A 712 39.80 24.50 -2.00
CA ARG A 712 39.12 24.90 -3.24
C ARG A 712 39.55 24.07 -4.45
N GLN A 713 40.87 23.90 -4.62
CA GLN A 713 41.44 23.17 -5.75
C GLN A 713 41.03 21.69 -5.73
N GLU A 714 41.02 21.07 -4.55
CA GLU A 714 40.56 19.68 -4.36
C GLU A 714 39.08 19.52 -4.76
N MET A 715 38.22 20.47 -4.39
CA MET A 715 36.82 20.48 -4.81
C MET A 715 36.68 20.59 -6.33
N ILE A 716 37.42 21.50 -6.97
CA ILE A 716 37.37 21.68 -8.43
C ILE A 716 37.80 20.39 -9.13
N GLU A 717 38.87 19.75 -8.67
CA GLU A 717 39.34 18.47 -9.21
C GLU A 717 38.34 17.33 -9.01
N ALA A 718 37.60 17.33 -7.89
CA ALA A 718 36.52 16.37 -7.66
C ALA A 718 35.33 16.64 -8.59
N LEU A 719 34.86 17.90 -8.69
CA LEU A 719 33.76 18.32 -9.56
C LEU A 719 34.03 17.99 -11.03
N ALA A 720 35.26 18.20 -11.50
CA ALA A 720 35.68 17.91 -12.88
C ALA A 720 35.53 16.42 -13.28
N LYS A 721 35.47 15.51 -12.31
CA LYS A 721 35.22 14.07 -12.53
C LYS A 721 33.74 13.70 -12.48
N THR A 722 32.85 14.67 -12.31
CA THR A 722 31.40 14.45 -12.25
C THR A 722 30.70 15.00 -13.47
N ALA A 723 29.42 14.67 -13.62
CA ALA A 723 28.56 15.24 -14.64
C ALA A 723 28.26 16.75 -14.44
N LYS A 724 28.66 17.34 -13.30
CA LYS A 724 28.53 18.76 -12.98
C LYS A 724 29.88 19.39 -12.62
N PRO A 725 30.74 19.66 -13.62
CA PRO A 725 32.03 20.29 -13.38
C PRO A 725 31.88 21.73 -12.91
N TYR A 726 32.95 22.28 -12.31
CA TYR A 726 33.05 23.72 -12.10
C TYR A 726 33.13 24.42 -13.46
N PHE A 727 32.38 25.51 -13.63
CA PHE A 727 32.36 26.27 -14.87
C PHE A 727 33.73 26.86 -15.17
N GLY A 728 34.39 27.40 -14.14
CA GLY A 728 35.67 28.12 -14.21
C GLY A 728 35.53 29.54 -13.65
N ASP A 729 36.67 30.19 -13.42
CA ASP A 729 36.69 31.57 -12.94
C ASP A 729 36.39 32.53 -14.11
N VAL A 730 35.13 32.98 -14.21
CA VAL A 730 34.62 33.74 -15.37
C VAL A 730 35.41 35.02 -15.63
N GLU A 731 35.89 35.70 -14.59
CA GLU A 731 36.73 36.92 -14.70
C GLU A 731 38.10 36.63 -15.35
N GLU A 732 38.55 35.37 -15.37
CA GLU A 732 39.79 34.94 -16.04
C GLU A 732 39.56 34.49 -17.49
N MET A 733 38.30 34.38 -17.93
CA MET A 733 37.94 34.01 -19.30
C MET A 733 37.79 35.26 -20.17
N THR A 734 38.05 35.10 -21.46
CA THR A 734 37.58 36.05 -22.48
C THR A 734 36.08 35.88 -22.74
N TYR A 735 35.41 36.90 -23.29
CA TYR A 735 33.97 36.79 -23.61
C TYR A 735 33.66 35.63 -24.59
N LEU A 736 34.56 35.34 -25.53
CA LEU A 736 34.39 34.19 -26.43
C LEU A 736 34.59 32.87 -25.68
N GLU A 737 35.60 32.75 -24.82
CA GLU A 737 35.81 31.55 -24.00
C GLU A 737 34.63 31.29 -23.05
N TRP A 738 34.04 32.35 -22.47
CA TRP A 738 32.86 32.25 -21.62
C TRP A 738 31.64 31.68 -22.37
N ALA A 739 31.32 32.22 -23.55
CA ALA A 739 30.23 31.70 -24.39
C ALA A 739 30.53 30.29 -24.90
N THR A 740 31.77 30.01 -25.29
CA THR A 740 32.20 28.68 -25.75
C THR A 740 32.04 27.64 -24.65
N ARG A 741 32.46 27.96 -23.43
CA ARG A 741 32.35 27.06 -22.27
C ARG A 741 30.90 26.78 -21.90
N TYR A 742 30.02 27.77 -22.04
CA TYR A 742 28.58 27.57 -21.84
C TYR A 742 28.01 26.57 -22.85
N ALA A 743 28.30 26.76 -24.14
CA ALA A 743 27.86 25.85 -25.20
C ALA A 743 28.42 24.44 -24.99
N GLU A 744 29.72 24.30 -24.72
CA GLU A 744 30.39 23.02 -24.46
C GLU A 744 29.70 22.18 -23.38
N LEU A 745 29.19 22.81 -22.33
CA LEU A 745 28.56 22.11 -21.21
C LEU A 745 27.06 21.89 -21.37
N CYS A 746 26.37 22.68 -22.18
CA CYS A 746 24.92 22.60 -22.35
C CYS A 746 24.50 21.79 -23.58
N VAL A 747 25.27 21.86 -24.67
CA VAL A 747 24.98 21.20 -25.94
C VAL A 747 25.59 19.80 -25.94
N ALA A 748 24.83 18.81 -26.41
CA ALA A 748 25.35 17.47 -26.59
C ALA A 748 26.45 17.42 -27.66
N PRO A 749 27.58 16.73 -27.42
CA PRO A 749 28.62 16.58 -28.44
C PRO A 749 28.08 15.81 -29.65
N HIS A 750 28.36 16.32 -30.84
CA HIS A 750 27.96 15.74 -32.12
C HIS A 750 29.12 15.85 -33.12
N GLU A 751 29.50 14.73 -33.74
CA GLU A 751 30.56 14.75 -34.75
C GLU A 751 29.97 15.00 -36.13
N GLY A 752 30.34 16.14 -36.74
CA GLY A 752 30.13 16.38 -38.17
C GLY A 752 28.75 16.91 -38.57
N CYS A 753 27.94 17.40 -37.62
CA CYS A 753 26.69 18.12 -37.91
C CYS A 753 26.52 19.37 -37.01
N SER A 754 25.65 20.28 -37.43
CA SER A 754 25.21 21.44 -36.63
C SER A 754 24.32 21.01 -35.48
N ALA A 755 24.35 21.76 -34.38
CA ALA A 755 23.45 21.53 -33.25
C ALA A 755 21.99 21.80 -33.65
N THR A 756 21.10 21.00 -33.09
CA THR A 756 19.66 21.09 -33.23
C THR A 756 19.03 21.26 -31.85
N ARG A 757 17.72 21.57 -31.79
CA ARG A 757 17.02 21.71 -30.51
C ARG A 757 17.11 20.45 -29.63
N ALA A 758 17.19 19.26 -30.23
CA ALA A 758 17.29 17.99 -29.49
C ALA A 758 18.65 17.80 -28.79
N ASP A 759 19.69 18.50 -29.24
CA ASP A 759 21.02 18.47 -28.61
C ASP A 759 21.07 19.32 -27.32
N TRP A 760 20.08 20.18 -27.12
CA TRP A 760 19.87 20.93 -25.88
C TRP A 760 18.86 20.17 -25.00
N ALA A 761 19.25 19.80 -23.79
CA ALA A 761 18.39 18.98 -22.93
C ALA A 761 17.16 19.72 -22.38
N ASP A 762 17.10 21.05 -22.50
CA ASP A 762 16.00 21.89 -22.03
C ASP A 762 15.96 23.22 -22.78
N GLU A 763 14.76 23.74 -23.03
CA GLU A 763 14.57 25.02 -23.73
C GLU A 763 15.19 26.21 -23.00
N GLY A 764 15.19 26.17 -21.67
CA GLY A 764 15.77 27.19 -20.82
C GLY A 764 17.29 27.27 -20.94
N TRP A 765 17.96 26.31 -21.58
CA TRP A 765 19.42 26.35 -21.76
C TRP A 765 19.84 27.17 -22.98
N TYR A 766 19.16 27.04 -24.12
CA TYR A 766 19.43 27.89 -25.29
C TYR A 766 18.84 29.30 -25.12
N ASP A 767 17.75 29.45 -24.36
CA ASP A 767 17.23 30.78 -24.00
C ASP A 767 18.24 31.57 -23.13
N ARG A 768 18.91 30.90 -22.18
CA ARG A 768 20.03 31.50 -21.44
C ARG A 768 21.24 31.78 -22.35
N PHE A 769 21.50 30.94 -23.34
CA PHE A 769 22.59 31.18 -24.29
C PHE A 769 22.34 32.41 -25.14
N LEU A 770 21.09 32.63 -25.57
CA LEU A 770 20.67 33.85 -26.27
C LEU A 770 20.92 35.10 -25.41
N ASP A 771 20.44 35.10 -24.16
CA ASP A 771 20.68 36.19 -23.21
C ASP A 771 22.18 36.45 -23.00
N LEU A 772 22.98 35.40 -22.90
CA LEU A 772 24.43 35.47 -22.75
C LEU A 772 25.06 36.18 -23.97
N LEU A 773 24.69 35.78 -25.18
CA LEU A 773 25.20 36.39 -26.40
C LEU A 773 24.77 37.85 -26.53
N HIS A 774 23.52 38.19 -26.20
CA HIS A 774 23.05 39.59 -26.15
C HIS A 774 23.84 40.43 -25.15
N ARG A 775 24.16 39.88 -23.98
CA ARG A 775 24.99 40.57 -22.98
C ARG A 775 26.38 40.87 -23.53
N ILE A 776 26.97 39.92 -24.26
CA ILE A 776 28.27 40.08 -24.90
C ILE A 776 28.22 41.16 -25.99
N GLU A 777 27.19 41.16 -26.85
CA GLU A 777 27.01 42.19 -27.87
C GLU A 777 26.87 43.59 -27.26
N ALA A 778 26.05 43.71 -26.21
CA ALA A 778 25.84 44.97 -25.51
C ALA A 778 27.13 45.49 -24.86
N ARG A 779 27.99 44.59 -24.37
CA ARG A 779 29.25 44.95 -23.71
C ARG A 779 30.37 45.32 -24.67
N LEU A 780 30.49 44.60 -25.79
CA LEU A 780 31.58 44.77 -26.74
C LEU A 780 31.26 45.78 -27.86
N SER A 781 30.00 46.23 -27.95
CA SER A 781 29.62 47.33 -28.81
C SER A 781 30.38 48.62 -28.46
N GLN A 782 30.70 49.40 -29.49
CA GLN A 782 31.30 50.73 -29.33
C GLN A 782 30.26 51.80 -28.96
N ALA A 783 28.97 51.46 -28.99
CA ALA A 783 27.89 52.38 -28.65
C ALA A 783 27.56 52.28 -27.15
N ASP A 784 27.73 53.38 -26.41
CA ASP A 784 27.49 53.43 -24.96
C ASP A 784 26.00 53.57 -24.59
N HIS A 785 25.11 53.82 -25.56
CA HIS A 785 23.65 53.99 -25.38
C HIS A 785 22.89 53.81 -26.70
N GLY A 786 21.58 53.52 -26.60
CA GLY A 786 20.69 53.31 -27.76
C GLY A 786 20.52 51.84 -28.14
N GLU A 787 19.72 51.57 -29.18
CA GLU A 787 19.55 50.22 -29.73
C GLU A 787 20.78 49.82 -30.55
N ILE A 788 21.33 48.63 -30.28
CA ILE A 788 22.45 48.05 -31.01
C ILE A 788 21.90 46.94 -31.92
N PRO A 789 22.30 46.87 -33.20
CA PRO A 789 21.92 45.75 -34.07
C PRO A 789 22.46 44.43 -33.51
N THR A 790 21.56 43.48 -33.25
CA THR A 790 21.92 42.13 -32.77
C THR A 790 22.12 41.16 -33.93
N LEU A 791 23.08 40.26 -33.79
CA LEU A 791 23.23 39.08 -34.66
C LEU A 791 22.18 38.00 -34.37
N PHE A 792 21.63 37.98 -33.16
CA PHE A 792 20.84 36.87 -32.61
C PHE A 792 19.39 37.34 -32.36
N ALA A 793 18.55 37.34 -33.39
CA ALA A 793 17.21 37.90 -33.28
C ALA A 793 16.23 37.01 -32.46
N ASP A 794 16.41 35.69 -32.51
CA ASP A 794 15.54 34.69 -31.92
C ASP A 794 16.32 33.41 -31.55
N TYR A 795 15.60 32.38 -31.11
CA TYR A 795 16.20 31.10 -30.71
C TYR A 795 16.91 30.40 -31.86
N ASP A 796 16.37 30.44 -33.08
CA ASP A 796 16.94 29.72 -34.22
C ASP A 796 18.34 30.25 -34.59
N ALA A 797 18.62 31.52 -34.28
CA ALA A 797 19.94 32.12 -34.46
C ALA A 797 21.03 31.57 -33.51
N VAL A 798 20.67 30.87 -32.44
CA VAL A 798 21.60 30.37 -31.41
C VAL A 798 21.59 28.86 -31.21
N ILE A 799 20.64 28.15 -31.84
CA ILE A 799 20.57 26.68 -31.76
C ILE A 799 21.86 26.03 -32.28
N ASP A 800 22.37 26.48 -33.43
CA ASP A 800 23.69 26.13 -33.91
C ASP A 800 24.74 26.95 -33.16
N SER A 801 25.15 26.45 -31.99
CA SER A 801 26.07 27.15 -31.09
C SER A 801 27.41 27.46 -31.76
N ASP A 802 27.91 26.56 -32.61
CA ASP A 802 29.20 26.74 -33.29
C ASP A 802 29.13 27.86 -34.33
N ALA A 803 28.04 27.89 -35.12
CA ALA A 803 27.80 28.98 -36.05
C ALA A 803 27.60 30.33 -35.32
N ALA A 804 26.87 30.32 -34.20
CA ALA A 804 26.64 31.51 -33.39
C ALA A 804 27.95 32.07 -32.80
N LEU A 805 28.80 31.20 -32.24
CA LEU A 805 30.11 31.58 -31.71
C LEU A 805 31.04 32.10 -32.82
N ALA A 806 31.03 31.47 -34.00
CA ALA A 806 31.80 31.93 -35.15
C ALA A 806 31.35 33.33 -35.62
N ALA A 807 30.04 33.56 -35.71
CA ALA A 807 29.47 34.86 -36.08
C ALA A 807 29.81 35.95 -35.05
N LEU A 808 29.75 35.62 -33.75
CA LEU A 808 30.16 36.52 -32.67
C LEU A 808 31.65 36.90 -32.81
N ALA A 809 32.53 35.93 -33.02
CA ALA A 809 33.97 36.14 -33.15
C ALA A 809 34.33 36.98 -34.39
N GLU A 810 33.62 36.78 -35.50
CA GLU A 810 33.80 37.59 -36.72
C GLU A 810 33.36 39.04 -36.52
N ARG A 811 32.20 39.26 -35.88
CA ARG A 811 31.63 40.60 -35.69
C ARG A 811 32.33 41.40 -34.60
N TYR A 812 32.73 40.73 -33.52
CA TYR A 812 33.39 41.32 -32.35
C TYR A 812 34.75 40.65 -32.09
N PRO A 813 35.80 40.94 -32.88
CA PRO A 813 37.12 40.31 -32.71
C PRO A 813 37.74 40.53 -31.32
N SER A 814 37.34 41.57 -30.59
CA SER A 814 37.76 41.83 -29.22
C SER A 814 37.25 40.78 -28.23
N ALA A 815 36.22 40.00 -28.56
CA ALA A 815 35.71 38.92 -27.72
C ALA A 815 36.75 37.84 -27.41
N VAL A 816 37.76 37.68 -28.29
CA VAL A 816 38.84 36.68 -28.17
C VAL A 816 39.92 37.11 -27.16
N SER A 817 40.02 38.40 -26.84
CA SER A 817 41.12 38.93 -26.02
C SER A 817 40.67 39.75 -24.81
N THR A 818 39.41 40.18 -24.78
CA THR A 818 38.86 40.97 -23.67
C THR A 818 38.34 40.03 -22.59
N LEU A 819 38.87 40.17 -21.37
CA LEU A 819 38.39 39.44 -20.20
C LEU A 819 36.99 39.90 -19.79
N VAL A 820 36.22 38.99 -19.21
CA VAL A 820 34.87 39.30 -18.71
C VAL A 820 34.95 40.28 -17.54
N GLU A 821 34.11 41.32 -17.57
CA GLU A 821 34.03 42.31 -16.50
C GLU A 821 33.37 41.70 -15.24
N PRO A 822 33.81 42.06 -14.02
CA PRO A 822 33.23 41.50 -12.78
C PRO A 822 31.71 41.66 -12.66
N VAL A 823 31.14 42.73 -13.23
CA VAL A 823 29.69 42.95 -13.23
C VAL A 823 28.93 41.95 -14.11
N ASP A 824 29.54 41.46 -15.18
CA ASP A 824 28.93 40.47 -16.07
C ASP A 824 29.13 39.06 -15.51
N ALA A 825 30.28 38.79 -14.90
CA ALA A 825 30.53 37.56 -14.14
C ALA A 825 29.52 37.40 -12.98
N ALA A 826 29.22 38.46 -12.24
CA ALA A 826 28.19 38.43 -11.20
C ALA A 826 26.78 38.19 -11.79
N TRP A 827 26.45 38.83 -12.91
CA TRP A 827 25.17 38.64 -13.60
C TRP A 827 24.97 37.20 -14.11
N PHE A 828 26.04 36.52 -14.51
CA PHE A 828 25.98 35.12 -14.97
C PHE A 828 25.37 34.17 -13.93
N VAL A 829 25.68 34.38 -12.65
CA VAL A 829 25.16 33.57 -11.56
C VAL A 829 23.64 33.72 -11.44
N ASP A 830 23.12 34.93 -11.67
CA ASP A 830 21.67 35.20 -11.71
C ASP A 830 21.03 34.59 -12.96
N LEU A 831 21.68 34.70 -14.13
CA LEU A 831 21.24 34.05 -15.36
C LEU A 831 21.09 32.54 -15.19
N CYS A 832 22.01 31.89 -14.47
CA CYS A 832 21.96 30.45 -14.18
C CYS A 832 20.73 30.03 -13.36
N ARG A 833 19.99 30.98 -12.77
CA ARG A 833 18.75 30.75 -12.00
C ARG A 833 17.47 31.17 -12.74
N LYS A 834 17.58 31.63 -14.01
CA LYS A 834 16.45 32.16 -14.79
C LYS A 834 15.28 31.18 -14.91
N HIS A 835 15.55 29.89 -15.14
CA HIS A 835 14.52 28.86 -15.35
C HIS A 835 14.57 27.73 -14.31
N PRO A 836 13.46 26.98 -14.13
CA PRO A 836 13.39 25.86 -13.18
C PRO A 836 14.44 24.77 -13.42
N LYS A 837 14.70 24.38 -14.68
CA LYS A 837 15.75 23.40 -15.02
C LYS A 837 17.13 23.96 -14.68
N PRO A 838 17.91 23.38 -13.76
CA PRO A 838 19.23 23.90 -13.42
C PRO A 838 20.25 23.74 -14.57
N VAL A 839 21.32 24.54 -14.55
CA VAL A 839 22.47 24.34 -15.44
C VAL A 839 23.20 23.02 -15.14
N PRO A 840 23.87 22.40 -16.13
CA PRO A 840 24.62 21.14 -15.96
C PRO A 840 26.03 21.35 -15.36
N PHE A 841 26.28 22.46 -14.67
CA PHE A 841 27.59 22.81 -14.10
C PHE A 841 27.44 23.62 -12.81
N VAL A 842 28.54 23.77 -12.07
CA VAL A 842 28.62 24.63 -10.89
C VAL A 842 29.14 26.01 -11.33
N PRO A 843 28.32 27.08 -11.30
CA PRO A 843 28.73 28.40 -11.78
C PRO A 843 29.71 29.10 -10.83
N VAL A 844 29.61 28.85 -9.53
CA VAL A 844 30.45 29.45 -8.48
C VAL A 844 30.67 28.46 -7.34
N VAL A 845 31.87 28.48 -6.74
CA VAL A 845 32.19 27.71 -5.53
C VAL A 845 32.07 28.61 -4.31
N ASP A 846 30.88 28.63 -3.71
CA ASP A 846 30.51 29.47 -2.56
C ASP A 846 29.73 28.68 -1.50
N ALA A 847 29.19 29.37 -0.50
CA ALA A 847 28.40 28.76 0.57
C ALA A 847 27.17 27.96 0.05
N ASP A 848 26.71 28.21 -1.17
CA ASP A 848 25.57 27.53 -1.81
C ASP A 848 26.00 26.29 -2.64
N ILE A 849 27.28 25.88 -2.60
CA ILE A 849 27.82 24.75 -3.38
C ILE A 849 26.97 23.46 -3.28
N LEU A 850 26.43 23.16 -2.11
CA LEU A 850 25.59 21.99 -1.87
C LEU A 850 24.31 22.05 -2.72
N ARG A 851 23.73 23.24 -2.88
CA ARG A 851 22.56 23.49 -3.71
C ARG A 851 22.91 23.47 -5.19
N TRP A 852 24.00 24.14 -5.59
CA TRP A 852 24.44 24.18 -6.98
C TRP A 852 24.71 22.79 -7.55
N TRP A 853 25.47 21.97 -6.83
CA TRP A 853 25.82 20.63 -7.28
C TRP A 853 24.67 19.63 -7.07
N GLY A 854 24.01 19.66 -5.91
CA GLY A 854 23.06 18.63 -5.52
C GLY A 854 21.67 18.72 -6.18
N THR A 855 21.27 19.89 -6.69
CA THR A 855 19.96 20.06 -7.36
C THR A 855 19.99 19.40 -8.75
N ASP A 856 18.93 18.67 -9.13
CA ASP A 856 18.76 18.06 -10.46
C ASP A 856 20.00 17.26 -10.95
N SER A 857 20.43 16.30 -10.12
CA SER A 857 21.63 15.47 -10.31
C SER A 857 21.32 14.01 -10.67
N LEU A 858 20.09 13.71 -11.11
CA LEU A 858 19.63 12.33 -11.34
C LEU A 858 19.46 11.96 -12.82
N TRP A 859 19.04 12.90 -13.68
CA TRP A 859 18.72 12.62 -15.09
C TRP A 859 19.95 12.24 -15.93
N GLN A 860 21.15 12.64 -15.49
CA GLN A 860 22.41 12.37 -16.18
C GLN A 860 22.69 10.87 -16.33
N SER A 861 22.11 10.02 -15.47
CA SER A 861 22.21 8.56 -15.56
C SER A 861 21.53 7.97 -16.81
N GLN A 862 20.80 8.78 -17.58
CA GLN A 862 20.05 8.41 -18.78
C GLN A 862 20.52 9.19 -20.02
N ASP A 863 21.53 10.04 -19.86
CA ASP A 863 22.04 10.85 -20.95
C ASP A 863 23.37 10.26 -21.43
N PRO A 864 23.51 9.90 -22.72
CA PRO A 864 24.68 9.20 -23.25
C PRO A 864 25.97 10.03 -23.21
N ARG A 865 25.90 11.34 -22.90
CA ARG A 865 27.07 12.22 -22.74
C ARG A 865 27.91 11.90 -21.52
N TYR A 866 27.31 11.28 -20.51
CA TYR A 866 27.97 11.02 -19.24
C TYR A 866 28.25 9.53 -19.06
N THR A 867 29.39 9.25 -18.46
CA THR A 867 29.79 7.89 -18.09
C THR A 867 29.28 7.51 -16.70
N ALA A 868 29.18 6.21 -16.43
CA ALA A 868 28.79 5.64 -15.15
C ALA A 868 29.59 6.13 -13.93
N ASP A 869 30.87 6.51 -14.08
CA ASP A 869 31.67 7.06 -12.97
C ASP A 869 31.29 8.52 -12.63
N GLN A 870 30.81 9.28 -13.62
CA GLN A 870 30.55 10.72 -13.49
C GLN A 870 29.17 11.04 -12.90
N VAL A 871 28.21 10.14 -13.03
CA VAL A 871 26.80 10.38 -12.71
C VAL A 871 26.42 9.93 -11.30
N ARG A 872 25.36 10.51 -10.75
CA ARG A 872 24.80 10.08 -9.46
C ARG A 872 23.79 8.95 -9.70
N ILE A 873 23.98 7.80 -9.06
CA ILE A 873 23.14 6.61 -9.21
C ILE A 873 22.69 6.20 -7.81
N ILE A 874 21.39 6.00 -7.61
CA ILE A 874 20.79 5.95 -6.27
C ILE A 874 20.07 4.61 -5.93
N PRO A 875 20.74 3.44 -6.04
CA PRO A 875 20.11 2.16 -5.74
C PRO A 875 20.04 1.92 -4.22
N GLY A 876 19.20 0.97 -3.79
CA GLY A 876 19.16 0.49 -2.42
C GLY A 876 20.32 -0.48 -2.12
N PRO A 877 20.98 -0.40 -0.94
CA PRO A 877 22.22 -1.13 -0.67
C PRO A 877 22.07 -2.65 -0.61
N VAL A 878 20.91 -3.13 -0.16
CA VAL A 878 20.60 -4.57 -0.12
C VAL A 878 20.10 -5.05 -1.49
N ALA A 879 19.24 -4.25 -2.13
CA ALA A 879 18.57 -4.66 -3.35
C ALA A 879 19.51 -4.71 -4.58
N VAL A 880 20.56 -3.90 -4.62
CA VAL A 880 21.54 -3.89 -5.72
C VAL A 880 22.23 -5.25 -5.88
N ALA A 881 22.45 -5.98 -4.78
CA ALA A 881 23.04 -7.33 -4.81
C ALA A 881 22.14 -8.36 -5.54
N GLY A 882 20.85 -8.06 -5.72
CA GLY A 882 19.91 -8.90 -6.48
C GLY A 882 19.94 -8.66 -7.99
N ILE A 883 20.64 -7.63 -8.46
CA ILE A 883 20.75 -7.28 -9.88
C ILE A 883 21.88 -8.11 -10.49
N THR A 884 21.53 -9.00 -11.41
CA THR A 884 22.49 -9.94 -12.01
C THR A 884 22.64 -9.80 -13.53
N THR A 885 21.74 -9.07 -14.18
CA THR A 885 21.73 -8.86 -15.63
C THR A 885 21.34 -7.44 -15.98
N ILE A 886 21.80 -6.99 -17.15
CA ILE A 886 21.34 -5.76 -17.79
C ILE A 886 20.33 -6.12 -18.88
N ASN A 887 19.38 -5.22 -19.13
CA ASN A 887 18.42 -5.30 -20.23
C ASN A 887 17.50 -6.55 -20.20
N GLU A 888 17.18 -7.06 -19.00
CA GLU A 888 16.05 -7.98 -18.79
C GLU A 888 14.72 -7.20 -18.96
N PRO A 889 13.76 -7.66 -19.78
CA PRO A 889 12.47 -6.98 -19.91
C PRO A 889 11.75 -6.86 -18.57
N VAL A 890 11.13 -5.71 -18.29
CA VAL A 890 10.49 -5.47 -16.99
C VAL A 890 9.38 -6.49 -16.66
N GLY A 891 8.62 -6.93 -17.66
CA GLY A 891 7.59 -7.97 -17.48
C GLY A 891 8.15 -9.33 -17.07
N GLU A 892 9.35 -9.70 -17.57
CA GLU A 892 10.05 -10.93 -17.18
C GLU A 892 10.61 -10.83 -15.77
N LEU A 893 11.23 -9.69 -15.43
CA LEU A 893 11.72 -9.41 -14.08
C LEU A 893 10.60 -9.58 -13.04
N LEU A 894 9.49 -8.85 -13.21
CA LEU A 894 8.38 -8.89 -12.24
C LEU A 894 7.70 -10.28 -12.23
N GLY A 895 7.61 -10.94 -13.38
CA GLY A 895 7.08 -12.30 -13.49
C GLY A 895 7.90 -13.33 -12.73
N ARG A 896 9.23 -13.20 -12.71
CA ARG A 896 10.11 -14.05 -11.90
C ARG A 896 9.82 -13.91 -10.40
N PHE A 897 9.50 -12.70 -9.93
CA PHE A 897 9.14 -12.45 -8.53
C PHE A 897 7.80 -13.07 -8.16
N GLU A 898 6.76 -12.91 -8.99
CA GLU A 898 5.45 -13.56 -8.76
C GLU A 898 5.56 -15.09 -8.79
N THR A 899 6.30 -15.62 -9.79
CA THR A 899 6.51 -17.07 -9.94
C THR A 899 7.15 -17.70 -8.72
N ALA A 900 8.15 -17.04 -8.09
CA ALA A 900 8.80 -17.58 -6.90
C ALA A 900 7.83 -17.75 -5.72
N ALA A 901 6.89 -16.81 -5.56
CA ALA A 901 5.86 -16.91 -4.53
C ALA A 901 4.81 -17.99 -4.85
N VAL A 902 4.41 -18.13 -6.12
CA VAL A 902 3.53 -19.23 -6.57
C VAL A 902 4.17 -20.59 -6.29
N GLU A 903 5.44 -20.77 -6.67
CA GLU A 903 6.16 -22.03 -6.44
C GLU A 903 6.33 -22.32 -4.93
N ALA A 904 6.66 -21.31 -4.12
CA ALA A 904 6.71 -21.46 -2.66
C ALA A 904 5.38 -21.95 -2.06
N LEU A 905 4.25 -21.47 -2.57
CA LEU A 905 2.92 -21.92 -2.14
C LEU A 905 2.58 -23.34 -2.62
N ARG A 906 2.99 -23.72 -3.83
CA ARG A 906 2.82 -25.08 -4.36
C ARG A 906 3.65 -26.09 -3.58
N GLU A 907 4.90 -25.74 -3.26
CA GLU A 907 5.78 -26.54 -2.39
C GLU A 907 5.19 -26.71 -0.99
N ALA A 908 4.49 -25.70 -0.48
CA ALA A 908 3.74 -25.76 0.79
C ALA A 908 2.41 -26.54 0.69
N GLY A 909 2.02 -27.05 -0.48
CA GLY A 909 0.80 -27.85 -0.68
C GLY A 909 -0.49 -27.02 -0.80
N THR A 910 -0.39 -25.73 -1.14
CA THR A 910 -1.56 -24.87 -1.36
C THR A 910 -2.34 -25.32 -2.59
N GLY A 911 -3.66 -25.49 -2.46
CA GLY A 911 -4.53 -25.83 -3.58
C GLY A 911 -4.70 -24.69 -4.57
N GLU A 912 -5.03 -25.04 -5.81
CA GLU A 912 -5.34 -24.09 -6.88
C GLU A 912 -6.86 -23.91 -7.01
N GLN A 913 -7.31 -22.70 -7.33
CA GLN A 913 -8.71 -22.40 -7.66
C GLN A 913 -8.81 -21.78 -9.06
N GLU A 914 -9.89 -22.03 -9.79
CA GLU A 914 -10.17 -21.36 -11.06
C GLU A 914 -10.86 -20.01 -10.81
N ALA A 915 -10.58 -19.01 -11.64
CA ALA A 915 -11.27 -17.72 -11.63
C ALA A 915 -11.35 -17.14 -13.04
N ALA A 916 -12.37 -16.31 -13.30
CA ALA A 916 -12.50 -15.58 -14.56
C ALA A 916 -11.56 -14.36 -14.63
N GLY A 917 -11.00 -13.93 -13.51
CA GLY A 917 -10.05 -12.82 -13.41
C GLY A 917 -9.50 -12.66 -12.00
N ARG A 918 -8.48 -11.81 -11.86
CA ARG A 918 -7.85 -11.53 -10.55
C ARG A 918 -8.71 -10.67 -9.62
N LEU A 919 -9.64 -9.87 -10.16
CA LEU A 919 -10.54 -9.00 -9.39
C LEU A 919 -11.43 -9.82 -8.44
N GLY A 920 -11.82 -9.22 -7.31
CA GLY A 920 -12.74 -9.84 -6.34
C GLY A 920 -14.21 -9.70 -6.73
N ALA A 921 -15.04 -10.69 -6.39
CA ALA A 921 -16.48 -10.75 -6.72
C ALA A 921 -17.39 -9.72 -6.02
N ALA A 922 -16.84 -8.88 -5.14
CA ALA A 922 -17.53 -7.82 -4.44
C ALA A 922 -16.53 -6.69 -4.15
N PRO A 923 -16.99 -5.46 -3.80
CA PRO A 923 -16.11 -4.41 -3.32
C PRO A 923 -15.19 -4.97 -2.21
N ALA A 924 -13.91 -4.56 -2.21
CA ALA A 924 -12.85 -5.19 -1.42
C ALA A 924 -13.10 -5.27 0.11
N VAL A 925 -14.15 -4.62 0.63
CA VAL A 925 -14.47 -4.47 2.06
C VAL A 925 -15.90 -4.93 2.41
N ALA A 926 -16.42 -6.00 1.79
CA ALA A 926 -17.70 -6.60 2.22
C ALA A 926 -17.52 -7.53 3.44
N ASP A 927 -18.26 -7.29 4.53
CA ASP A 927 -18.41 -8.15 5.72
C ASP A 927 -17.13 -8.65 6.42
N GLY A 928 -16.01 -7.93 6.28
CA GLY A 928 -14.75 -8.30 6.91
C GLY A 928 -14.19 -9.65 6.47
N ALA A 929 -14.66 -10.17 5.33
CA ALA A 929 -14.16 -11.35 4.64
C ALA A 929 -13.56 -10.92 3.31
N LEU A 930 -12.41 -11.50 2.96
CA LEU A 930 -11.80 -11.27 1.66
C LEU A 930 -12.72 -11.89 0.60
N ALA A 931 -13.25 -11.08 -0.32
CA ALA A 931 -14.02 -11.58 -1.45
C ALA A 931 -13.21 -12.67 -2.18
N ALA A 932 -13.86 -13.69 -2.74
CA ALA A 932 -13.15 -14.59 -3.64
C ALA A 932 -12.85 -13.85 -4.96
N PRO A 933 -11.84 -14.28 -5.74
CA PRO A 933 -11.73 -13.87 -7.13
C PRO A 933 -13.03 -14.15 -7.89
N VAL A 934 -13.35 -13.33 -8.89
CA VAL A 934 -14.55 -13.47 -9.71
C VAL A 934 -14.67 -14.86 -10.31
N ALA A 935 -15.83 -15.50 -10.11
CA ALA A 935 -16.06 -16.88 -10.52
C ALA A 935 -16.30 -17.01 -12.03
N ASP A 936 -16.94 -16.01 -12.64
CA ASP A 936 -17.32 -16.02 -14.05
C ASP A 936 -17.24 -14.63 -14.70
N ALA A 937 -17.48 -14.59 -16.01
CA ALA A 937 -17.43 -13.38 -16.81
C ALA A 937 -18.52 -12.37 -16.45
N LYS A 938 -19.69 -12.82 -15.93
CA LYS A 938 -20.72 -11.90 -15.47
C LYS A 938 -20.18 -11.13 -14.27
N GLU A 939 -19.72 -11.81 -13.23
CA GLU A 939 -19.15 -11.16 -12.05
C GLU A 939 -18.00 -10.22 -12.43
N LEU A 940 -17.11 -10.63 -13.33
CA LEU A 940 -16.03 -9.77 -13.83
C LEU A 940 -16.54 -8.45 -14.42
N VAL A 941 -17.56 -8.51 -15.28
CA VAL A 941 -18.19 -7.31 -15.84
C VAL A 941 -18.90 -6.48 -14.76
N GLN A 942 -19.49 -7.10 -13.74
CA GLN A 942 -20.19 -6.37 -12.67
C GLN A 942 -19.25 -5.61 -11.73
N VAL A 943 -18.05 -6.11 -11.49
CA VAL A 943 -17.12 -5.51 -10.51
C VAL A 943 -16.06 -4.62 -11.12
N THR A 944 -15.81 -4.70 -12.42
CA THR A 944 -14.75 -3.88 -13.03
C THR A 944 -15.16 -2.41 -13.04
N PRO A 945 -14.36 -1.47 -12.50
CA PRO A 945 -14.80 -0.08 -12.33
C PRO A 945 -15.02 0.66 -13.65
N HIS A 946 -14.29 0.28 -14.70
CA HIS A 946 -14.26 0.98 -15.96
C HIS A 946 -14.35 0.04 -17.16
N VAL A 947 -14.81 0.57 -18.29
CA VAL A 947 -14.70 -0.03 -19.62
C VAL A 947 -13.87 0.89 -20.51
N LEU A 948 -13.08 0.33 -21.42
CA LEU A 948 -12.41 1.11 -22.45
C LEU A 948 -13.36 1.29 -23.63
N TRP A 949 -13.86 2.52 -23.80
CA TRP A 949 -14.79 2.88 -24.87
C TRP A 949 -14.15 3.94 -25.75
N ASN A 950 -13.87 3.59 -27.01
CA ASN A 950 -13.26 4.50 -27.99
C ASN A 950 -11.98 5.18 -27.48
N GLY A 951 -11.05 4.38 -26.93
CA GLY A 951 -9.80 4.87 -26.35
C GLY A 951 -9.93 5.50 -24.96
N HIS A 952 -11.14 5.88 -24.52
CA HIS A 952 -11.34 6.53 -23.23
C HIS A 952 -11.76 5.54 -22.15
N LEU A 953 -11.09 5.63 -21.00
CA LEU A 953 -11.47 4.83 -19.84
C LEU A 953 -12.71 5.44 -19.17
N THR A 954 -13.86 4.83 -19.41
CA THR A 954 -15.19 5.31 -19.01
C THR A 954 -15.75 4.49 -17.85
N VAL A 955 -16.60 5.09 -17.01
CA VAL A 955 -17.30 4.36 -15.94
C VAL A 955 -18.09 3.19 -16.54
N ASN A 956 -17.94 2.00 -15.95
CA ASN A 956 -18.65 0.82 -16.41
C ASN A 956 -20.15 0.93 -16.09
N PRO A 957 -21.07 0.86 -17.07
CA PRO A 957 -22.51 0.93 -16.80
C PRO A 957 -23.00 -0.14 -15.80
N ALA A 958 -22.38 -1.32 -15.78
CA ALA A 958 -22.76 -2.41 -14.88
C ALA A 958 -22.50 -2.12 -13.39
N THR A 959 -21.68 -1.11 -13.06
CA THR A 959 -21.41 -0.71 -11.65
C THR A 959 -22.36 0.38 -11.16
N VAL A 960 -23.12 1.00 -12.08
CA VAL A 960 -24.03 2.12 -11.80
C VAL A 960 -25.50 1.69 -11.90
N LEU A 961 -25.81 0.81 -12.85
CA LEU A 961 -27.15 0.29 -13.08
C LEU A 961 -27.49 -0.85 -12.10
N ASP A 962 -28.78 -0.98 -11.79
CA ASP A 962 -29.29 -2.12 -11.01
C ASP A 962 -29.07 -3.45 -11.75
N ASP A 963 -28.87 -4.54 -11.02
CA ASP A 963 -28.57 -5.87 -11.56
C ASP A 963 -29.63 -6.45 -12.51
N ASP A 964 -30.88 -5.99 -12.43
CA ASP A 964 -31.98 -6.38 -13.31
C ASP A 964 -32.15 -5.48 -14.54
N ALA A 965 -31.39 -4.38 -14.62
CA ALA A 965 -31.37 -3.47 -15.76
C ALA A 965 -30.48 -3.96 -16.90
N TYR A 966 -29.66 -5.00 -16.72
CA TYR A 966 -28.82 -5.55 -17.78
C TYR A 966 -28.63 -7.06 -17.69
N ASN A 967 -28.17 -7.67 -18.79
CA ASN A 967 -27.67 -9.04 -18.82
C ASN A 967 -26.28 -9.08 -19.45
N VAL A 968 -25.42 -9.97 -18.95
CA VAL A 968 -24.12 -10.27 -19.57
C VAL A 968 -24.28 -11.56 -20.38
N VAL A 969 -24.21 -11.46 -21.71
CA VAL A 969 -24.51 -12.55 -22.63
C VAL A 969 -23.24 -12.98 -23.35
N ALA A 970 -22.83 -14.25 -23.20
CA ALA A 970 -21.68 -14.78 -23.92
C ALA A 970 -21.93 -14.85 -25.44
N ARG A 971 -20.92 -14.49 -26.24
CA ARG A 971 -20.93 -14.51 -27.71
C ARG A 971 -19.86 -15.45 -28.28
N PRO A 972 -19.98 -16.77 -28.03
CA PRO A 972 -19.01 -17.75 -28.52
C PRO A 972 -18.99 -17.87 -30.05
N ASP A 973 -20.01 -17.33 -30.73
CA ASP A 973 -20.06 -17.15 -32.18
C ASP A 973 -19.06 -16.12 -32.71
N VAL A 974 -18.61 -15.19 -31.85
CA VAL A 974 -17.62 -14.15 -32.16
C VAL A 974 -16.23 -14.58 -31.67
N ALA A 975 -16.09 -14.83 -30.36
CA ALA A 975 -14.85 -15.29 -29.73
C ALA A 975 -15.12 -15.86 -28.33
N GLU A 976 -14.15 -16.58 -27.76
CA GLU A 976 -14.26 -17.16 -26.41
C GLU A 976 -14.39 -16.10 -25.29
N ASP A 977 -13.78 -14.94 -25.47
CA ASP A 977 -13.82 -13.81 -24.55
C ASP A 977 -14.80 -12.70 -24.97
N ALA A 978 -15.65 -12.94 -25.97
CA ALA A 978 -16.64 -11.98 -26.45
C ALA A 978 -17.94 -12.08 -25.66
N TYR A 979 -18.43 -10.94 -25.17
CA TYR A 979 -19.66 -10.83 -24.37
C TYR A 979 -20.44 -9.59 -24.79
N ASP A 980 -21.75 -9.59 -24.56
CA ASP A 980 -22.62 -8.44 -24.73
C ASP A 980 -23.12 -8.00 -23.36
N LEU A 981 -22.89 -6.73 -23.01
CA LEU A 981 -23.61 -6.06 -21.93
C LEU A 981 -24.91 -5.52 -22.53
N ASP A 982 -25.98 -6.30 -22.35
CA ASP A 982 -27.31 -6.03 -22.89
C ASP A 982 -28.14 -5.25 -21.88
N ILE A 983 -28.18 -3.94 -22.06
CA ILE A 983 -28.83 -2.99 -21.16
C ILE A 983 -30.28 -2.77 -21.59
N ARG A 984 -31.20 -2.94 -20.66
CA ARG A 984 -32.61 -2.59 -20.79
C ARG A 984 -32.79 -1.12 -20.48
N LEU A 985 -33.38 -0.39 -21.42
CA LEU A 985 -33.76 1.01 -21.24
C LEU A 985 -35.22 1.08 -20.84
N ASP A 986 -35.51 1.75 -19.73
CA ASP A 986 -36.87 2.00 -19.29
C ASP A 986 -37.53 3.08 -20.15
N THR A 987 -38.85 3.01 -20.27
CA THR A 987 -39.62 3.99 -21.04
C THR A 987 -40.85 4.44 -20.27
N HIS A 988 -41.33 5.65 -20.60
CA HIS A 988 -42.60 6.15 -20.07
C HIS A 988 -43.77 5.18 -20.29
N TRP A 989 -43.71 4.36 -21.34
CA TRP A 989 -44.79 3.49 -21.77
C TRP A 989 -44.85 2.17 -21.00
N ASP A 990 -43.79 1.76 -20.32
CA ASP A 990 -43.66 0.43 -19.70
C ASP A 990 -44.75 0.16 -18.64
N GLY A 991 -45.24 1.22 -17.98
CA GLY A 991 -46.34 1.15 -17.01
C GLY A 991 -47.75 1.24 -17.60
N THR A 992 -47.88 1.47 -18.91
CA THR A 992 -49.16 1.73 -19.59
C THR A 992 -49.72 0.43 -20.19
N PRO A 993 -51.01 0.08 -19.99
CA PRO A 993 -51.62 -1.07 -20.67
C PRO A 993 -51.51 -0.96 -22.20
N GLY A 994 -50.82 -1.91 -22.83
CA GLY A 994 -50.52 -1.88 -24.28
C GLY A 994 -49.31 -1.00 -24.65
N GLY A 995 -48.59 -0.45 -23.68
CA GLY A 995 -47.42 0.41 -23.90
C GLY A 995 -46.24 -0.30 -24.56
N GLU A 996 -46.16 -1.63 -24.46
CA GLU A 996 -45.17 -2.45 -25.18
C GLU A 996 -45.32 -2.36 -26.71
N ASP A 997 -46.53 -2.08 -27.20
CA ASP A 997 -46.80 -1.90 -28.63
C ASP A 997 -46.43 -0.48 -29.13
N ILE A 998 -46.06 0.43 -28.22
CA ILE A 998 -45.64 1.80 -28.57
C ILE A 998 -44.15 1.80 -28.90
N HIS A 999 -43.78 2.40 -30.03
CA HIS A 999 -42.38 2.55 -30.41
C HIS A 999 -41.59 3.31 -29.36
N ALA A 1000 -40.51 2.70 -28.87
CA ALA A 1000 -39.54 3.31 -27.97
C ALA A 1000 -38.24 2.52 -28.02
N VAL A 1001 -37.12 3.19 -27.75
CA VAL A 1001 -35.81 2.54 -27.62
C VAL A 1001 -35.77 1.83 -26.27
N ARG A 1002 -35.76 0.49 -26.27
CA ARG A 1002 -35.84 -0.33 -25.06
C ARG A 1002 -34.56 -1.10 -24.73
N ARG A 1003 -33.58 -1.08 -25.63
CA ARG A 1003 -32.41 -1.95 -25.55
C ARG A 1003 -31.17 -1.22 -26.08
N LEU A 1004 -30.07 -1.38 -25.37
CA LEU A 1004 -28.74 -0.93 -25.75
C LEU A 1004 -27.76 -2.08 -25.54
N VAL A 1005 -27.04 -2.48 -26.59
CA VAL A 1005 -26.03 -3.54 -26.49
C VAL A 1005 -24.65 -2.90 -26.53
N VAL A 1006 -23.84 -3.14 -25.50
CA VAL A 1006 -22.42 -2.77 -25.48
C VAL A 1006 -21.60 -4.05 -25.67
N PRO A 1007 -21.00 -4.29 -26.85
CA PRO A 1007 -20.19 -5.48 -27.09
C PRO A 1007 -18.83 -5.34 -26.40
N LEU A 1008 -18.39 -6.37 -25.68
CA LEU A 1008 -17.21 -6.39 -24.83
C LEU A 1008 -16.23 -7.51 -25.21
N ARG A 1009 -14.93 -7.26 -25.03
CA ARG A 1009 -13.84 -8.24 -25.04
C ARG A 1009 -13.19 -8.29 -23.67
N LEU A 1010 -13.13 -9.50 -23.09
CA LEU A 1010 -12.71 -9.70 -21.70
C LEU A 1010 -11.32 -10.30 -21.53
N ALA A 1011 -10.64 -10.78 -22.59
CA ALA A 1011 -9.37 -11.51 -22.44
C ALA A 1011 -8.30 -10.73 -21.65
N ARG A 1012 -8.18 -9.42 -21.89
CA ARG A 1012 -7.22 -8.56 -21.17
C ARG A 1012 -7.68 -8.21 -19.74
N ALA A 1013 -8.98 -8.30 -19.47
CA ALA A 1013 -9.54 -8.00 -18.15
C ALA A 1013 -9.25 -9.09 -17.11
N TRP A 1014 -8.87 -10.30 -17.55
CA TRP A 1014 -8.50 -11.41 -16.65
C TRP A 1014 -7.36 -11.05 -15.69
N ASP A 1015 -6.43 -10.18 -16.11
CA ASP A 1015 -5.30 -9.71 -15.30
C ASP A 1015 -5.24 -8.17 -15.16
N GLY A 1016 -6.41 -7.53 -15.11
CA GLY A 1016 -6.55 -6.17 -14.58
C GLY A 1016 -6.64 -5.04 -15.59
N ALA A 1017 -6.78 -5.34 -16.89
CA ALA A 1017 -7.22 -4.33 -17.86
C ALA A 1017 -8.73 -4.05 -17.72
N ALA A 1018 -9.18 -2.89 -18.18
CA ALA A 1018 -10.60 -2.64 -18.39
C ALA A 1018 -11.14 -3.48 -19.57
N PRO A 1019 -12.35 -4.06 -19.48
CA PRO A 1019 -13.06 -4.63 -20.61
C PRO A 1019 -13.07 -3.66 -21.79
N LEU A 1020 -12.69 -4.16 -22.96
CA LEU A 1020 -12.64 -3.36 -24.18
C LEU A 1020 -14.00 -3.42 -24.86
N VAL A 1021 -14.58 -2.26 -25.17
CA VAL A 1021 -15.73 -2.18 -26.08
C VAL A 1021 -15.26 -2.59 -27.47
N ASP A 1022 -15.84 -3.65 -28.02
CA ASP A 1022 -15.38 -4.32 -29.24
C ASP A 1022 -15.53 -3.37 -30.46
N PRO A 1023 -14.43 -2.83 -31.02
CA PRO A 1023 -14.50 -1.87 -32.11
C PRO A 1023 -15.06 -2.49 -33.40
N GLU A 1024 -14.98 -3.81 -33.56
CA GLU A 1024 -15.51 -4.48 -34.76
C GLU A 1024 -17.05 -4.60 -34.72
N ARG A 1025 -17.66 -4.49 -33.53
CA ARG A 1025 -19.09 -4.75 -33.31
C ARG A 1025 -19.86 -3.53 -32.84
N ILE A 1026 -19.20 -2.57 -32.19
CA ILE A 1026 -19.84 -1.38 -31.64
C ILE A 1026 -20.62 -0.60 -32.70
N SER A 1027 -20.04 -0.47 -33.90
CA SER A 1027 -20.67 0.18 -35.05
C SER A 1027 -22.03 -0.43 -35.42
N GLU A 1028 -22.18 -1.76 -35.38
CA GLU A 1028 -23.46 -2.43 -35.65
C GLU A 1028 -24.49 -2.10 -34.57
N THR A 1029 -24.10 -2.25 -33.30
CA THR A 1029 -24.99 -2.00 -32.16
C THR A 1029 -25.44 -0.53 -32.04
N MET A 1030 -24.55 0.42 -32.36
CA MET A 1030 -24.86 1.85 -32.36
C MET A 1030 -25.74 2.25 -33.56
N ASN A 1031 -25.57 1.60 -34.71
CA ASN A 1031 -26.48 1.79 -35.85
C ASN A 1031 -27.89 1.27 -35.55
N ASP A 1032 -28.03 0.17 -34.83
CA ASP A 1032 -29.34 -0.32 -34.39
C ASP A 1032 -30.00 0.63 -33.38
N LEU A 1033 -29.22 1.18 -32.44
CA LEU A 1033 -29.67 2.24 -31.53
C LEU A 1033 -30.16 3.47 -32.31
N LEU A 1034 -29.39 3.93 -33.30
CA LEU A 1034 -29.74 5.06 -34.14
C LEU A 1034 -31.01 4.81 -34.97
N ARG A 1035 -31.18 3.61 -35.55
CA ARG A 1035 -32.43 3.23 -36.26
C ARG A 1035 -33.64 3.34 -35.33
N ALA A 1036 -33.53 2.77 -34.13
CA ALA A 1036 -34.60 2.83 -33.15
C ALA A 1036 -34.89 4.28 -32.73
N THR A 1037 -33.85 5.09 -32.51
CA THR A 1037 -33.95 6.50 -32.10
C THR A 1037 -34.56 7.37 -33.21
N ALA A 1038 -34.24 7.08 -34.46
CA ALA A 1038 -34.82 7.72 -35.65
C ALA A 1038 -36.29 7.31 -35.91
N GLY A 1039 -36.85 6.39 -35.13
CA GLY A 1039 -38.24 5.99 -35.26
C GLY A 1039 -38.49 4.86 -36.26
N VAL A 1040 -37.46 4.12 -36.70
CA VAL A 1040 -37.65 3.02 -37.66
C VAL A 1040 -38.58 1.95 -37.08
N GLY A 1041 -39.67 1.66 -37.79
CA GLY A 1041 -40.77 0.79 -37.36
C GLY A 1041 -41.97 1.53 -36.74
N ALA A 1042 -41.89 2.86 -36.59
CA ALA A 1042 -42.98 3.68 -36.08
C ALA A 1042 -43.78 4.36 -37.21
N VAL A 1043 -44.99 4.82 -36.85
CA VAL A 1043 -45.77 5.75 -37.66
C VAL A 1043 -45.60 7.13 -37.03
N SER A 1044 -45.18 8.11 -37.81
CA SER A 1044 -45.01 9.49 -37.35
C SER A 1044 -46.36 10.11 -36.96
N ILE A 1045 -46.33 11.21 -36.21
CA ILE A 1045 -47.55 11.96 -35.86
C ILE A 1045 -48.26 12.53 -37.11
N THR A 1046 -47.55 12.70 -38.22
CA THR A 1046 -48.10 13.14 -39.51
C THR A 1046 -48.71 11.98 -40.32
N GLY A 1047 -48.61 10.74 -39.82
CA GLY A 1047 -49.13 9.53 -40.45
C GLY A 1047 -48.19 8.89 -41.47
N ASP A 1048 -46.91 9.25 -41.46
CA ASP A 1048 -45.88 8.67 -42.35
C ASP A 1048 -45.24 7.44 -41.69
N ASP A 1049 -45.17 6.33 -42.42
CA ASP A 1049 -44.46 5.11 -41.96
C ASP A 1049 -42.94 5.30 -42.09
N VAL A 1050 -42.20 5.11 -40.99
CA VAL A 1050 -40.74 5.18 -40.98
C VAL A 1050 -40.16 3.78 -41.10
N ASP A 1051 -40.07 3.24 -42.32
CA ASP A 1051 -39.68 1.84 -42.52
C ASP A 1051 -38.16 1.59 -42.48
N HIS A 1052 -37.34 2.62 -42.69
CA HIS A 1052 -35.88 2.53 -42.73
C HIS A 1052 -35.22 3.90 -42.45
N LEU A 1053 -33.93 3.88 -42.08
CA LEU A 1053 -33.12 5.10 -42.08
C LEU A 1053 -32.87 5.55 -43.53
N PRO A 1054 -32.98 6.85 -43.84
CA PRO A 1054 -32.66 7.36 -45.17
C PRO A 1054 -31.22 7.02 -45.61
N GLU A 1055 -31.06 6.58 -46.86
CA GLU A 1055 -29.75 6.17 -47.38
C GLU A 1055 -28.80 7.35 -47.64
N VAL A 1056 -27.52 7.13 -47.34
CA VAL A 1056 -26.43 8.07 -47.66
C VAL A 1056 -26.09 7.97 -49.15
N ARG A 1057 -26.16 9.10 -49.86
CA ARG A 1057 -25.74 9.25 -51.25
C ARG A 1057 -24.36 9.90 -51.33
N PRO A 1058 -23.47 9.47 -52.23
CA PRO A 1058 -22.14 10.04 -52.36
C PRO A 1058 -22.13 11.56 -52.61
N ALA A 1059 -21.08 12.22 -52.12
CA ALA A 1059 -20.84 13.65 -52.32
C ALA A 1059 -20.80 14.01 -53.81
N GLN A 1060 -21.37 15.17 -54.17
CA GLN A 1060 -21.34 15.68 -55.53
C GLN A 1060 -20.27 16.78 -55.70
N ALA A 1061 -19.43 16.65 -56.73
CA ALA A 1061 -18.42 17.66 -57.03
C ALA A 1061 -19.07 18.96 -57.53
N GLY A 1062 -18.76 20.08 -56.89
CA GLY A 1062 -19.34 21.39 -57.21
C GLY A 1062 -20.79 21.55 -56.75
N ALA A 1063 -21.21 20.82 -55.71
CA ALA A 1063 -22.53 20.95 -55.12
C ALA A 1063 -22.83 22.40 -54.71
N THR A 1064 -24.09 22.79 -54.91
CA THR A 1064 -24.63 24.05 -54.40
C THR A 1064 -25.81 23.79 -53.50
N ASP A 1065 -25.98 24.61 -52.48
CA ASP A 1065 -27.19 24.64 -51.66
C ASP A 1065 -28.42 25.10 -52.47
N ALA A 1066 -29.61 25.03 -51.88
CA ALA A 1066 -30.86 25.46 -52.50
C ALA A 1066 -30.91 26.95 -52.87
N LEU A 1067 -29.94 27.75 -52.40
CA LEU A 1067 -29.76 29.17 -52.74
C LEU A 1067 -28.65 29.39 -53.79
N GLY A 1068 -28.10 28.32 -54.36
CA GLY A 1068 -27.05 28.35 -55.39
C GLY A 1068 -25.66 28.67 -54.85
N ARG A 1069 -25.44 28.55 -53.54
CA ARG A 1069 -24.15 28.82 -52.90
C ARG A 1069 -23.32 27.53 -52.89
N PRO A 1070 -22.00 27.58 -53.17
CA PRO A 1070 -21.15 26.40 -53.09
C PRO A 1070 -21.21 25.78 -51.69
N THR A 1071 -21.38 24.46 -51.63
CA THR A 1071 -21.39 23.70 -50.36
C THR A 1071 -20.46 22.50 -50.46
N THR A 1072 -19.83 22.16 -49.34
CA THR A 1072 -19.06 20.94 -49.18
C THR A 1072 -19.93 19.91 -48.46
N GLN A 1073 -20.01 18.72 -49.04
CA GLN A 1073 -20.78 17.59 -48.49
C GLN A 1073 -19.82 16.42 -48.26
N PRO A 1074 -18.80 16.58 -47.41
CA PRO A 1074 -17.68 15.63 -47.30
C PRO A 1074 -18.11 14.20 -46.97
N PHE A 1075 -19.23 14.04 -46.25
CA PHE A 1075 -19.77 12.75 -45.80
C PHE A 1075 -20.98 12.27 -46.62
N GLY A 1076 -21.25 12.91 -47.77
CA GLY A 1076 -22.41 12.60 -48.61
C GLY A 1076 -23.68 13.34 -48.21
N THR A 1077 -24.81 12.97 -48.84
CA THR A 1077 -26.12 13.61 -48.63
C THR A 1077 -27.19 12.57 -48.32
N ILE A 1078 -28.12 12.94 -47.47
CA ILE A 1078 -29.18 12.10 -46.94
C ILE A 1078 -30.50 12.66 -47.48
N HIS A 1079 -31.32 11.81 -48.07
CA HIS A 1079 -32.55 12.22 -48.74
C HIS A 1079 -33.74 11.55 -48.07
N GLY A 1080 -34.53 12.32 -47.33
CA GLY A 1080 -35.78 11.89 -46.72
C GLY A 1080 -36.95 12.73 -47.22
N SER A 1081 -38.14 12.40 -46.74
CA SER A 1081 -39.34 13.21 -46.97
C SER A 1081 -40.36 12.97 -45.87
N PHE A 1082 -41.22 13.94 -45.62
CA PHE A 1082 -42.35 13.80 -44.70
C PHE A 1082 -43.60 14.48 -45.26
N THR A 1083 -44.78 14.10 -44.77
CA THR A 1083 -46.04 14.75 -45.11
C THR A 1083 -46.23 15.97 -44.21
N LEU A 1084 -46.38 17.15 -44.81
CA LEU A 1084 -46.77 18.37 -44.08
C LEU A 1084 -48.27 18.29 -43.73
N ALA A 1085 -48.62 17.52 -42.69
CA ALA A 1085 -50.00 17.30 -42.29
C ALA A 1085 -50.67 18.58 -41.80
N GLY A 1086 -51.97 18.74 -42.11
CA GLY A 1086 -52.76 19.90 -41.67
C GLY A 1086 -52.87 20.05 -40.15
N THR A 1087 -52.60 19.00 -39.39
CA THR A 1087 -52.62 19.01 -37.91
C THR A 1087 -51.27 19.32 -37.28
N LEU A 1088 -50.15 19.22 -38.01
CA LEU A 1088 -48.78 19.29 -37.46
C LEU A 1088 -48.54 20.49 -36.53
N GLY A 1089 -48.94 21.70 -36.97
CA GLY A 1089 -48.78 22.91 -36.16
C GLY A 1089 -49.67 22.91 -34.91
N HIS A 1090 -50.87 22.36 -34.99
CA HIS A 1090 -51.80 22.24 -33.87
C HIS A 1090 -51.36 21.18 -32.87
N ASP A 1091 -50.87 20.03 -33.34
CA ASP A 1091 -50.40 18.93 -32.51
C ASP A 1091 -49.13 19.36 -31.75
N HIS A 1092 -48.18 20.03 -32.44
CA HIS A 1092 -47.00 20.61 -31.81
C HIS A 1092 -47.38 21.64 -30.73
N ALA A 1093 -48.26 22.60 -31.07
CA ALA A 1093 -48.72 23.62 -30.13
C ALA A 1093 -49.45 23.02 -28.91
N SER A 1094 -50.15 21.90 -29.07
CA SER A 1094 -50.85 21.24 -27.95
C SER A 1094 -49.89 20.76 -26.86
N VAL A 1095 -48.61 20.54 -27.19
CA VAL A 1095 -47.56 20.18 -26.23
C VAL A 1095 -46.79 21.41 -25.75
N THR A 1096 -46.43 22.32 -26.66
CA THR A 1096 -45.48 23.40 -26.34
C THR A 1096 -46.14 24.70 -25.87
N ALA A 1097 -47.43 24.91 -26.12
CA ALA A 1097 -48.11 26.17 -25.87
C ALA A 1097 -48.85 26.24 -24.51
N ASP A 1098 -48.87 25.17 -23.71
CA ASP A 1098 -49.56 25.14 -22.40
C ASP A 1098 -48.96 26.14 -21.39
N ALA A 1099 -47.68 26.47 -21.55
CA ALA A 1099 -46.98 27.46 -20.72
C ALA A 1099 -47.22 28.92 -21.16
N LEU A 1100 -48.01 29.17 -22.21
CA LEU A 1100 -48.28 30.54 -22.65
C LEU A 1100 -49.07 31.32 -21.58
N PRO A 1101 -48.71 32.59 -21.33
CA PRO A 1101 -49.53 33.51 -20.54
C PRO A 1101 -50.98 33.55 -21.02
N VAL A 1102 -51.91 33.73 -20.07
CA VAL A 1102 -53.37 33.72 -20.35
C VAL A 1102 -53.85 34.79 -21.33
N ASP A 1103 -53.02 35.80 -21.60
CA ASP A 1103 -53.27 36.88 -22.56
C ASP A 1103 -52.72 36.58 -23.97
N LEU A 1104 -52.01 35.46 -24.16
CA LEU A 1104 -51.50 35.00 -25.44
C LEU A 1104 -52.27 33.77 -25.93
N SER A 1105 -52.34 33.61 -27.26
CA SER A 1105 -52.91 32.44 -27.91
C SER A 1105 -51.85 31.77 -28.76
N ALA A 1106 -51.81 30.43 -28.75
CA ALA A 1106 -50.92 29.66 -29.61
C ALA A 1106 -51.08 30.05 -31.09
N ALA A 1107 -49.96 30.27 -31.77
CA ALA A 1107 -49.97 30.42 -33.22
C ALA A 1107 -50.41 29.10 -33.87
N PRO A 1108 -51.19 29.12 -34.95
CA PRO A 1108 -51.62 27.88 -35.62
C PRO A 1108 -50.48 27.03 -36.19
N PHE A 1109 -49.33 27.64 -36.44
CA PHE A 1109 -48.11 26.98 -36.92
C PHE A 1109 -46.90 27.80 -36.48
N VAL A 1110 -45.82 27.13 -36.08
CA VAL A 1110 -44.52 27.73 -35.72
C VAL A 1110 -43.40 27.04 -36.51
N PRO A 1111 -42.25 27.70 -36.77
CA PRO A 1111 -41.16 27.10 -37.55
C PRO A 1111 -40.66 25.77 -36.97
N ASP A 1112 -40.55 25.68 -35.65
CA ASP A 1112 -40.02 24.50 -34.92
C ASP A 1112 -40.83 23.23 -35.15
N ALA A 1113 -42.10 23.35 -35.56
CA ALA A 1113 -42.93 22.20 -35.91
C ALA A 1113 -42.37 21.43 -37.13
N LEU A 1114 -41.51 22.05 -37.94
CA LEU A 1114 -40.84 21.42 -39.08
C LEU A 1114 -39.65 20.54 -38.68
N LEU A 1115 -39.04 20.75 -37.51
CA LEU A 1115 -37.84 20.01 -37.10
C LEU A 1115 -38.15 18.56 -36.75
N GLY A 1116 -39.25 18.31 -36.02
CA GLY A 1116 -39.63 16.98 -35.55
C GLY A 1116 -39.60 15.89 -36.66
N PRO A 1117 -40.27 16.12 -37.81
CA PRO A 1117 -40.23 15.20 -38.95
C PRO A 1117 -38.86 15.06 -39.63
N CYS A 1118 -37.91 15.97 -39.40
CA CYS A 1118 -36.57 15.94 -40.00
C CYS A 1118 -35.56 15.07 -39.24
N TRP A 1119 -35.85 14.65 -38.01
CA TRP A 1119 -34.92 13.87 -37.18
C TRP A 1119 -34.35 12.61 -37.86
N PRO A 1120 -35.12 11.80 -38.62
CA PRO A 1120 -34.54 10.65 -39.32
C PRO A 1120 -33.41 11.02 -40.28
N VAL A 1121 -33.50 12.20 -40.92
CA VAL A 1121 -32.45 12.72 -41.82
C VAL A 1121 -31.25 13.23 -41.03
N VAL A 1122 -31.47 13.91 -39.90
CA VAL A 1122 -30.38 14.37 -39.01
C VAL A 1122 -29.61 13.17 -38.46
N TYR A 1123 -30.30 12.17 -37.94
CA TYR A 1123 -29.67 10.95 -37.40
C TYR A 1123 -28.91 10.16 -38.48
N ALA A 1124 -29.48 9.99 -39.67
CA ALA A 1124 -28.77 9.38 -40.80
C ALA A 1124 -27.55 10.22 -41.23
N ALA A 1125 -27.60 11.56 -41.11
CA ALA A 1125 -26.45 12.42 -41.38
C ALA A 1125 -25.34 12.21 -40.35
N LEU A 1126 -25.65 12.16 -39.06
CA LEU A 1126 -24.69 11.81 -38.01
C LEU A 1126 -24.07 10.43 -38.23
N GLY A 1127 -24.88 9.43 -38.60
CA GLY A 1127 -24.42 8.07 -38.91
C GLY A 1127 -23.59 7.94 -40.19
N SER A 1128 -23.57 8.97 -41.05
CA SER A 1128 -22.77 8.99 -42.28
C SER A 1128 -21.30 9.34 -42.05
N VAL A 1129 -20.97 9.92 -40.89
CA VAL A 1129 -19.62 10.41 -40.60
C VAL A 1129 -18.73 9.26 -40.15
N VAL A 1130 -17.63 9.06 -40.88
CA VAL A 1130 -16.57 8.13 -40.55
C VAL A 1130 -15.26 8.89 -40.57
N GLU A 1131 -14.52 8.86 -39.47
CA GLU A 1131 -13.24 9.53 -39.28
C GLU A 1131 -12.21 8.49 -38.84
N ASP A 1132 -11.07 8.44 -39.54
CA ASP A 1132 -10.00 7.45 -39.30
C ASP A 1132 -10.48 5.98 -39.24
N GLY A 1133 -11.56 5.67 -39.97
CA GLY A 1133 -12.16 4.34 -40.02
C GLY A 1133 -13.21 4.06 -38.94
N MET A 1134 -13.45 5.00 -38.02
CA MET A 1134 -14.40 4.88 -36.92
C MET A 1134 -15.67 5.72 -37.18
N PRO A 1135 -16.87 5.13 -37.09
CA PRO A 1135 -18.12 5.88 -37.20
C PRO A 1135 -18.35 6.83 -36.01
N LEU A 1136 -18.72 8.09 -36.28
CA LEU A 1136 -19.00 9.11 -35.26
C LEU A 1136 -20.12 8.71 -34.28
N ILE A 1137 -21.03 7.86 -34.75
CA ILE A 1137 -22.20 7.34 -34.02
C ILE A 1137 -21.84 6.66 -32.68
N GLU A 1138 -20.57 6.28 -32.49
CA GLU A 1138 -20.07 5.67 -31.26
C GLU A 1138 -20.08 6.62 -30.05
N GLY A 1139 -20.11 7.93 -30.29
CA GLY A 1139 -20.26 8.97 -29.26
C GLY A 1139 -21.70 9.41 -28.99
N LEU A 1140 -22.70 8.79 -29.63
CA LEU A 1140 -24.10 9.26 -29.60
C LEU A 1140 -24.68 9.40 -28.19
N LEU A 1141 -24.28 8.53 -27.25
CA LEU A 1141 -24.75 8.57 -25.85
C LEU A 1141 -24.23 9.79 -25.07
N GLY A 1142 -23.12 10.38 -25.50
CA GLY A 1142 -22.56 11.62 -24.96
C GLY A 1142 -22.90 12.86 -25.78
N ALA A 1143 -23.74 12.73 -26.81
CA ALA A 1143 -24.05 13.84 -27.71
C ALA A 1143 -24.91 14.91 -27.01
N VAL A 1144 -24.55 16.18 -27.24
CA VAL A 1144 -25.29 17.34 -26.74
C VAL A 1144 -25.69 18.19 -27.94
N HIS A 1145 -26.99 18.50 -28.06
CA HIS A 1145 -27.47 19.42 -29.09
C HIS A 1145 -27.10 20.86 -28.68
N LEU A 1146 -26.12 21.45 -29.37
CA LEU A 1146 -25.50 22.73 -28.99
C LEU A 1146 -26.32 23.94 -29.44
N ASP A 1147 -26.67 24.00 -30.73
CA ASP A 1147 -27.48 25.07 -31.30
C ASP A 1147 -28.41 24.54 -32.40
N HIS A 1148 -29.53 25.24 -32.61
CA HIS A 1148 -30.49 24.94 -33.67
C HIS A 1148 -30.91 26.25 -34.35
N THR A 1149 -30.94 26.29 -35.68
CA THR A 1149 -31.38 27.46 -36.44
C THR A 1149 -32.29 27.09 -37.60
N ILE A 1150 -33.40 27.82 -37.75
CA ILE A 1150 -34.32 27.72 -38.91
C ILE A 1150 -34.34 29.04 -39.68
N ASP A 1151 -33.97 28.99 -40.96
CA ASP A 1151 -34.17 30.06 -41.94
C ASP A 1151 -35.38 29.73 -42.83
N LEU A 1152 -36.50 30.42 -42.60
CA LEU A 1152 -37.79 30.10 -43.20
C LEU A 1152 -38.02 30.90 -44.51
N HIS A 1153 -38.27 30.20 -45.61
CA HIS A 1153 -38.48 30.80 -46.94
C HIS A 1153 -39.95 30.88 -47.37
N LEU A 1154 -40.85 30.27 -46.60
CA LEU A 1154 -42.30 30.45 -46.68
C LEU A 1154 -42.84 31.15 -45.44
N THR A 1155 -43.82 32.04 -45.58
CA THR A 1155 -44.49 32.60 -44.39
C THR A 1155 -45.25 31.50 -43.64
N LEU A 1156 -45.41 31.63 -42.32
CA LEU A 1156 -46.19 30.70 -41.49
C LEU A 1156 -47.62 30.50 -42.03
N HIS A 1157 -48.22 31.55 -42.60
CA HIS A 1157 -49.53 31.45 -43.23
C HIS A 1157 -49.52 30.59 -44.51
N GLN A 1158 -48.46 30.68 -45.32
CA GLN A 1158 -48.30 29.81 -46.51
C GLN A 1158 -48.12 28.36 -46.10
N LEU A 1159 -47.31 28.08 -45.07
CA LEU A 1159 -47.13 26.72 -44.54
C LEU A 1159 -48.41 26.14 -43.99
N GLN A 1160 -49.11 26.88 -43.13
CA GLN A 1160 -50.39 26.45 -42.57
C GLN A 1160 -51.42 26.19 -43.68
N LYS A 1161 -51.50 27.07 -44.68
CA LYS A 1161 -52.41 26.91 -45.80
C LYS A 1161 -52.08 25.66 -46.61
N ALA A 1162 -50.81 25.46 -46.98
CA ALA A 1162 -50.35 24.30 -47.73
C ALA A 1162 -50.66 22.99 -46.96
N ALA A 1163 -50.32 22.96 -45.67
CA ALA A 1163 -50.59 21.84 -44.77
C ALA A 1163 -52.08 21.46 -44.75
N ALA A 1164 -52.96 22.47 -44.60
CA ALA A 1164 -54.41 22.28 -44.48
C ALA A 1164 -55.12 21.96 -45.80
N THR A 1165 -54.59 22.39 -46.96
CA THR A 1165 -55.29 22.23 -48.24
C THR A 1165 -54.79 21.06 -49.08
N THR A 1166 -53.48 20.85 -49.12
CA THR A 1166 -52.84 19.90 -50.05
C THR A 1166 -52.01 18.85 -49.32
N SER A 1167 -51.66 19.09 -48.05
CA SER A 1167 -50.77 18.24 -47.24
C SER A 1167 -49.57 17.75 -48.05
N PRO A 1168 -48.78 18.69 -48.61
CA PRO A 1168 -47.73 18.34 -49.56
C PRO A 1168 -46.65 17.49 -48.89
N THR A 1169 -46.00 16.64 -49.68
CA THR A 1169 -44.77 15.97 -49.27
C THR A 1169 -43.63 16.97 -49.33
N ILE A 1170 -42.88 17.11 -48.24
CA ILE A 1170 -41.68 17.93 -48.16
C ILE A 1170 -40.48 17.01 -48.26
N ASN A 1171 -39.64 17.22 -49.27
CA ASN A 1171 -38.34 16.57 -49.40
C ASN A 1171 -37.34 17.25 -48.46
N VAL A 1172 -36.57 16.45 -47.74
CA VAL A 1172 -35.52 16.90 -46.83
C VAL A 1172 -34.19 16.37 -47.36
N THR A 1173 -33.27 17.26 -47.71
CA THR A 1173 -31.89 16.91 -48.05
C THR A 1173 -30.96 17.36 -46.92
N GLY A 1174 -30.32 16.41 -46.24
CA GLY A 1174 -29.41 16.67 -45.13
C GLY A 1174 -27.96 16.28 -45.43
N TRP A 1175 -26.99 16.93 -44.78
CA TRP A 1175 -25.58 16.52 -44.80
C TRP A 1175 -24.82 17.10 -43.61
N VAL A 1176 -23.69 16.48 -43.25
CA VAL A 1176 -22.73 17.07 -42.32
C VAL A 1176 -21.80 18.01 -43.09
N ALA A 1177 -21.89 19.31 -42.79
CA ALA A 1177 -21.13 20.36 -43.45
C ALA A 1177 -19.70 20.48 -42.91
N ALA A 1178 -19.52 20.28 -41.61
CA ALA A 1178 -18.22 20.36 -40.93
C ALA A 1178 -18.16 19.43 -39.71
N LEU A 1179 -16.95 18.97 -39.42
CA LEU A 1179 -16.56 18.26 -38.20
C LEU A 1179 -15.38 19.02 -37.61
N GLU A 1180 -15.53 19.56 -36.40
CA GLU A 1180 -14.53 20.41 -35.76
C GLU A 1180 -14.19 19.89 -34.36
N GLU A 1181 -12.91 19.90 -34.00
CA GLU A 1181 -12.46 19.59 -32.63
C GLU A 1181 -12.38 20.87 -31.78
N SER A 1182 -12.91 20.81 -30.56
CA SER A 1182 -12.89 21.92 -29.61
C SER A 1182 -12.38 21.45 -28.24
N SER A 1183 -12.04 22.39 -27.36
CA SER A 1183 -11.66 22.07 -25.97
C SER A 1183 -12.79 21.44 -25.15
N ALA A 1184 -14.03 21.47 -25.64
CA ALA A 1184 -15.20 20.89 -25.01
C ALA A 1184 -15.65 19.57 -25.69
N GLY A 1185 -14.92 19.10 -26.70
CA GLY A 1185 -15.24 17.91 -27.50
C GLY A 1185 -15.50 18.24 -28.97
N ARG A 1186 -15.91 17.20 -29.71
CA ARG A 1186 -16.17 17.25 -31.15
C ARG A 1186 -17.51 17.92 -31.46
N VAL A 1187 -17.51 18.83 -32.43
CA VAL A 1187 -18.67 19.58 -32.89
C VAL A 1187 -19.03 19.15 -34.31
N VAL A 1188 -20.30 18.83 -34.54
CA VAL A 1188 -20.81 18.29 -35.81
C VAL A 1188 -21.86 19.25 -36.34
N ASP A 1189 -21.63 19.84 -37.51
CA ASP A 1189 -22.54 20.81 -38.14
C ASP A 1189 -23.41 20.11 -39.18
N VAL A 1190 -24.69 19.87 -38.87
CA VAL A 1190 -25.65 19.23 -39.77
C VAL A 1190 -26.50 20.30 -40.47
N ARG A 1191 -26.60 20.23 -41.79
CA ARG A 1191 -27.42 21.14 -42.60
C ARG A 1191 -28.59 20.40 -43.21
N LEU A 1192 -29.76 21.03 -43.24
CA LEU A 1192 -30.96 20.50 -43.88
C LEU A 1192 -31.56 21.50 -44.86
N GLU A 1193 -32.04 20.99 -45.99
CA GLU A 1193 -32.81 21.73 -47.00
C GLU A 1193 -34.19 21.10 -47.15
N LEU A 1194 -35.23 21.90 -46.94
CA LEU A 1194 -36.61 21.45 -47.06
C LEU A 1194 -37.23 22.05 -48.33
N THR A 1195 -37.72 21.20 -49.24
CA THR A 1195 -38.36 21.63 -50.50
C THR A 1195 -39.69 20.93 -50.70
N ASP A 1196 -40.69 21.62 -51.26
CA ASP A 1196 -41.96 20.99 -51.65
C ASP A 1196 -41.70 20.00 -52.81
N ALA A 1197 -42.11 18.74 -52.65
CA ALA A 1197 -41.86 17.69 -53.65
C ALA A 1197 -42.65 17.89 -54.95
N GLY A 1198 -43.75 18.64 -54.93
CA GLY A 1198 -44.61 18.87 -56.08
C GLY A 1198 -44.08 19.91 -57.04
N ASP A 1199 -43.54 21.01 -56.52
CA ASP A 1199 -43.09 22.16 -57.34
C ASP A 1199 -41.65 22.63 -57.08
N GLY A 1200 -40.95 22.02 -56.12
CA GLY A 1200 -39.57 22.34 -55.77
C GLY A 1200 -39.39 23.63 -54.97
N THR A 1201 -40.46 24.24 -54.47
CA THR A 1201 -40.39 25.47 -53.68
C THR A 1201 -39.57 25.26 -52.41
N LEU A 1202 -38.60 26.14 -52.15
CA LEU A 1202 -37.82 26.13 -50.92
C LEU A 1202 -38.69 26.52 -49.73
N VAL A 1203 -38.77 25.63 -48.74
CA VAL A 1203 -39.56 25.78 -47.52
C VAL A 1203 -38.72 26.40 -46.41
N ALA A 1204 -37.59 25.77 -46.09
CA ALA A 1204 -36.70 26.20 -45.03
C ALA A 1204 -35.28 25.65 -45.25
N LEU A 1205 -34.31 26.33 -44.64
CA LEU A 1205 -32.96 25.82 -44.41
C LEU A 1205 -32.77 25.68 -42.90
N MET A 1206 -32.20 24.56 -42.46
CA MET A 1206 -31.94 24.32 -41.04
C MET A 1206 -30.47 23.99 -40.79
N ARG A 1207 -30.05 24.25 -39.55
CA ARG A 1207 -28.75 23.88 -38.99
C ARG A 1207 -28.96 23.25 -37.62
N GLU A 1208 -28.39 22.08 -37.42
CA GLU A 1208 -28.28 21.36 -36.14
C GLU A 1208 -26.82 21.13 -35.74
#